data_AF-H8XWY1-F1
#
_entry.id   AF-H8XWY1-F1
#
_cell.length_a   1.000
_cell.length_b   1.000
_cell.length_c   1.000
_cell.angle_alpha   90.00
_cell.angle_beta   90.00
_cell.angle_gamma   90.00
#
_symmetry.space_group_name_H-M   'P 1'
#
loop_
_entity.id
_entity.type
_entity.pdbx_description
1 polymer ?
#
loop_
_entity_poly.entity_id
_entity_poly.type
_entity_poly.pdbx_seq_one_letter_code
_entity_poly.pdbx_strand_id
1 'polypeptide(L)'
;MNCKFLSWPEVILKVFKVDVTEDTESVHPLSFCHRCWVIAIRGGGVCSFSKTNVPEWNPHSSPCHLCSPKKPSFKRTGRKRRLAIPRAQSLAKRSRRDHGDSTAGGERRALRQFADHYHGPVLRGWRKPTIQREQWVRNITHCQKDHLNTKLISEKLPVDFLFSFTCLVCDHLLSDPVQSPCGHLFCRSCIIKYIHVLGPHCPACNLSCTPDDLSLPARAFLSALHSLPLLCPKSGCGKQVRLDSFKTHCLGHELCEQDTKQQSSDLDNYLLANKGGRPRQHLLSLTRRAQKHRLKDMKNQLKAFADREEGGDLKSVCQTLFLLSLRSANEHRQADELEALMQGRGFGLHPAVCLAIRVNTFLSCSQYHKMYRTVKATSGRQIFQPLHTLRAAEKELLPGFHQFEWQPALKNVSTSCNVGIINGLSGWASSVDDIPADTITRRFRYDVALVSALKDLEEDIMDGLRECGMEDSTCTSGFSVMIKESCDGMGDVSEKHGGGPVVPEKAVRFSFTVMSVSVLADEQEKEVTIFTEAKPNSEMSCKPLCLMFVDESDHETLTAVLGPIVAERNAMKESRLILSVGGLPRAFRFHFRGTGYDEKMVREMEGLEASGSTYVCTLCDSTRAEASQNMVLHSITRSHDENLDRYEIWRTNPFSESADELRDRVKGVSAKPFMETQPTLDALHCDIGNAAEFYKIFQDEIGEVYQKVNPSREERRSWRAALDKQLRKKLKLKPVMRMNGNYARRLMTQEAVEVVCELVPSEERREALRELMRIYLQMKPVWRATCPAKECPDQLCRYSFNSQRFADLLSSTFKYRYNGKITNYLHKTLAHVPEIIEREGSIGAWASEGNESANKLFRRLWKMNARQSKAFELEDVLKHHWLYTSKCLQKFMEAHKDSAKALQATIDPIESQDYEDMSLEDNDF
;
A
#
# COMPACT_ATOMS: atom_id res chain seq x y z
N MET A 1 -10.87 -27.67 9.26
CA MET A 1 -11.37 -27.89 10.63
C MET A 1 -12.52 -28.89 10.52
N ASN A 2 -12.37 -30.11 11.06
CA ASN A 2 -13.42 -31.13 11.09
C ASN A 2 -14.34 -30.88 12.29
N CYS A 3 -15.63 -30.69 12.06
CA CYS A 3 -16.62 -30.53 13.13
C CYS A 3 -16.85 -31.89 13.83
N LYS A 4 -16.80 -31.89 15.17
CA LYS A 4 -16.92 -33.09 16.03
C LYS A 4 -18.36 -33.44 16.46
N PHE A 5 -19.37 -32.75 15.92
CA PHE A 5 -20.78 -32.94 16.33
C PHE A 5 -21.54 -33.72 15.25
N LEU A 6 -22.23 -34.78 15.65
CA LEU A 6 -22.90 -35.72 14.74
C LEU A 6 -24.40 -35.41 14.57
N SER A 7 -25.02 -34.67 15.51
CA SER A 7 -26.44 -34.31 15.48
C SER A 7 -26.65 -32.80 15.40
N TRP A 8 -27.73 -32.38 14.74
CA TRP A 8 -28.06 -30.96 14.60
C TRP A 8 -28.49 -30.27 15.92
N PRO A 9 -29.16 -30.93 16.90
CA PRO A 9 -29.57 -30.27 18.15
C PRO A 9 -28.38 -29.74 18.96
N GLU A 10 -27.28 -30.48 19.01
CA GLU A 10 -26.04 -30.07 19.71
C GLU A 10 -25.40 -28.82 19.09
N VAL A 11 -25.44 -28.73 17.75
CA VAL A 11 -24.91 -27.58 17.01
C VAL A 11 -25.77 -26.34 17.28
N ILE A 12 -27.10 -26.48 17.31
CA ILE A 12 -27.99 -25.36 17.62
C ILE A 12 -27.78 -24.84 19.04
N LEU A 13 -27.69 -25.73 20.03
CA LEU A 13 -27.45 -25.36 21.42
C LEU A 13 -26.11 -24.62 21.57
N LYS A 14 -25.05 -25.06 20.88
CA LYS A 14 -23.74 -24.38 20.98
C LYS A 14 -23.67 -23.05 20.25
N VAL A 15 -24.22 -22.97 19.03
CA VAL A 15 -24.05 -21.81 18.14
C VAL A 15 -25.09 -20.73 18.43
N PHE A 16 -26.35 -21.12 18.65
CA PHE A 16 -27.46 -20.19 18.84
C PHE A 16 -27.91 -20.06 20.29
N LYS A 17 -27.38 -20.89 21.21
CA LYS A 17 -27.72 -20.89 22.65
C LYS A 17 -29.22 -21.11 22.92
N VAL A 18 -29.88 -21.83 22.02
CA VAL A 18 -31.28 -22.26 22.17
C VAL A 18 -31.27 -23.76 22.43
N ASP A 19 -31.86 -24.19 23.54
CA ASP A 19 -31.95 -25.61 23.89
C ASP A 19 -33.08 -26.26 23.09
N VAL A 20 -32.71 -27.24 22.28
CA VAL A 20 -33.58 -28.04 21.40
C VAL A 20 -33.26 -29.53 21.58
N THR A 21 -32.65 -29.90 22.70
CA THR A 21 -32.22 -31.29 22.98
C THR A 21 -33.39 -32.26 23.17
N GLU A 22 -34.60 -31.74 23.43
CA GLU A 22 -35.85 -32.51 23.52
C GLU A 22 -36.54 -32.69 22.15
N ASP A 23 -36.10 -31.99 21.10
CA ASP A 23 -36.67 -32.12 19.75
C ASP A 23 -36.10 -33.36 19.04
N THR A 24 -36.97 -34.14 18.40
CA THR A 24 -36.58 -35.38 17.69
C THR A 24 -35.96 -35.08 16.33
N GLU A 25 -34.93 -35.82 15.91
CA GLU A 25 -34.18 -35.56 14.66
C GLU A 25 -35.03 -35.66 13.38
N SER A 26 -36.19 -36.30 13.46
CA SER A 26 -37.16 -36.47 12.38
C SER A 26 -38.15 -35.29 12.23
N VAL A 27 -38.13 -34.33 13.16
CA VAL A 27 -39.04 -33.17 13.18
C VAL A 27 -38.24 -31.87 13.25
N HIS A 28 -38.72 -30.80 12.59
CA HIS A 28 -38.05 -29.50 12.63
C HIS A 28 -38.02 -28.93 14.06
N PRO A 29 -36.94 -28.24 14.48
CA PRO A 29 -36.91 -27.63 15.80
C PRO A 29 -38.01 -26.59 15.95
N LEU A 30 -38.87 -26.77 16.95
CA LEU A 30 -40.10 -25.99 17.11
C LEU A 30 -39.84 -24.48 17.33
N SER A 31 -38.61 -24.14 17.72
CA SER A 31 -38.16 -22.78 18.00
C SER A 31 -37.70 -21.98 16.77
N PHE A 32 -37.59 -22.61 15.59
CA PHE A 32 -37.06 -22.00 14.37
C PHE A 32 -38.09 -22.03 13.23
N CYS A 33 -38.25 -20.92 12.50
CA CYS A 33 -39.07 -20.94 11.28
C CYS A 33 -38.27 -21.56 10.11
N HIS A 34 -38.98 -22.08 9.12
CA HIS A 34 -38.38 -22.74 7.94
C HIS A 34 -37.23 -21.94 7.31
N ARG A 35 -37.37 -20.61 7.17
CA ARG A 35 -36.34 -19.76 6.56
C ARG A 35 -35.12 -19.56 7.47
N CYS A 36 -35.35 -19.32 8.77
CA CYS A 36 -34.29 -19.20 9.78
C CYS A 36 -33.55 -20.57 9.93
N TRP A 37 -34.24 -21.71 9.83
CA TRP A 37 -33.69 -23.08 9.81
C TRP A 37 -32.85 -23.37 8.57
N VAL A 38 -33.37 -23.11 7.36
CA VAL A 38 -32.66 -23.32 6.09
C VAL A 38 -31.35 -22.52 6.03
N ILE A 39 -31.33 -21.31 6.60
CA ILE A 39 -30.11 -20.51 6.71
C ILE A 39 -29.14 -21.11 7.73
N ALA A 40 -29.61 -21.61 8.88
CA ALA A 40 -28.76 -22.23 9.88
C ALA A 40 -28.07 -23.52 9.37
N ILE A 41 -28.78 -24.34 8.59
CA ILE A 41 -28.23 -25.59 8.03
C ILE A 41 -27.39 -25.37 6.75
N ARG A 42 -27.66 -24.30 5.97
CA ARG A 42 -26.88 -23.94 4.76
C ARG A 42 -25.75 -22.94 5.03
N GLY A 43 -25.71 -22.34 6.21
CA GLY A 43 -24.73 -21.33 6.63
C GLY A 43 -23.34 -21.93 6.85
N GLY A 44 -22.50 -21.86 5.82
CA GLY A 44 -21.11 -22.31 5.87
C GLY A 44 -20.29 -21.60 6.95
N GLY A 45 -19.67 -22.39 7.82
CA GLY A 45 -18.62 -21.89 8.71
C GLY A 45 -18.14 -22.87 9.78
N VAL A 46 -19.02 -23.71 10.35
CA VAL A 46 -18.60 -24.57 11.46
C VAL A 46 -19.04 -26.04 11.36
N CYS A 47 -20.21 -26.40 10.82
CA CYS A 47 -20.59 -27.81 10.57
C CYS A 47 -21.49 -27.91 9.33
N SER A 48 -21.15 -28.76 8.35
CA SER A 48 -21.94 -28.96 7.11
C SER A 48 -22.65 -30.30 7.15
N PHE A 49 -23.98 -30.29 7.19
CA PHE A 49 -24.81 -31.49 7.05
C PHE A 49 -25.23 -31.63 5.59
N SER A 50 -24.29 -32.04 4.73
CA SER A 50 -24.53 -32.19 3.27
C SER A 50 -24.99 -33.59 2.86
N LYS A 51 -25.02 -34.57 3.78
CA LYS A 51 -25.36 -35.97 3.49
C LYS A 51 -26.65 -36.48 4.14
N THR A 52 -27.36 -35.65 4.91
CA THR A 52 -28.66 -36.01 5.47
C THR A 52 -29.76 -35.64 4.48
N ASN A 53 -30.51 -36.64 4.00
CA ASN A 53 -31.69 -36.41 3.15
C ASN A 53 -32.74 -35.65 3.95
N VAL A 54 -32.94 -34.37 3.60
CA VAL A 54 -33.99 -33.54 4.19
C VAL A 54 -35.21 -33.64 3.29
N PRO A 55 -36.36 -34.15 3.77
CA PRO A 55 -37.57 -34.17 2.95
C PRO A 55 -38.13 -32.75 2.72
N GLU A 56 -38.73 -32.50 1.56
CA GLU A 56 -39.35 -31.21 1.22
C GLU A 56 -40.69 -31.02 1.94
N TRP A 57 -40.87 -29.89 2.62
CA TRP A 57 -42.09 -29.58 3.41
C TRP A 57 -42.55 -28.13 3.26
N ASN A 58 -43.87 -27.89 3.37
CA ASN A 58 -44.53 -26.58 3.27
C ASN A 58 -44.98 -26.05 4.66
N PRO A 59 -45.13 -24.71 4.84
CA PRO A 59 -44.98 -24.07 6.15
C PRO A 59 -46.23 -24.09 7.06
N HIS A 60 -46.01 -24.30 8.36
CA HIS A 60 -46.93 -23.88 9.43
C HIS A 60 -46.40 -22.59 10.08
N SER A 61 -47.30 -21.64 10.34
CA SER A 61 -46.99 -20.33 10.93
C SER A 61 -46.89 -20.39 12.46
N SER A 62 -45.66 -20.26 12.98
CA SER A 62 -45.37 -19.94 14.39
C SER A 62 -44.25 -18.88 14.49
N PRO A 63 -44.23 -18.02 15.52
CA PRO A 63 -43.25 -16.93 15.62
C PRO A 63 -41.87 -17.45 16.07
N CYS A 64 -40.85 -17.30 15.21
CA CYS A 64 -39.47 -17.72 15.47
C CYS A 64 -38.69 -16.67 16.28
N HIS A 65 -37.94 -17.13 17.30
CA HIS A 65 -37.18 -16.27 18.22
C HIS A 65 -36.04 -15.47 17.59
N LEU A 66 -35.41 -15.97 16.52
CA LEU A 66 -34.36 -15.24 15.77
C LEU A 66 -34.97 -14.14 14.89
N CYS A 67 -36.09 -14.48 14.28
CA CYS A 67 -36.83 -13.63 13.38
C CYS A 67 -37.68 -12.60 14.20
N SER A 68 -37.86 -12.79 15.53
CA SER A 68 -38.60 -11.89 16.45
C SER A 68 -38.12 -12.00 17.92
N PRO A 69 -37.03 -11.32 18.33
CA PRO A 69 -36.53 -11.41 19.71
C PRO A 69 -37.47 -10.69 20.69
N LYS A 70 -37.97 -11.39 21.71
CA LYS A 70 -38.69 -10.77 22.85
C LYS A 70 -37.70 -9.91 23.64
N LYS A 71 -37.96 -8.59 23.74
CA LYS A 71 -37.18 -7.67 24.58
C LYS A 71 -37.22 -8.15 26.05
N PRO A 72 -36.08 -8.33 26.75
CA PRO A 72 -36.11 -8.60 28.18
C PRO A 72 -36.40 -7.30 28.94
N SER A 73 -37.49 -7.32 29.70
CA SER A 73 -37.87 -6.29 30.66
C SER A 73 -36.86 -6.26 31.82
N PHE A 74 -36.09 -5.18 31.95
CA PHE A 74 -35.32 -4.91 33.16
C PHE A 74 -36.28 -4.50 34.29
N LYS A 75 -36.63 -5.47 35.16
CA LYS A 75 -37.15 -5.19 36.51
C LYS A 75 -35.96 -5.14 37.47
N ARG A 76 -35.78 -3.98 38.12
CA ARG A 76 -34.95 -3.83 39.32
C ARG A 76 -35.65 -4.51 40.50
N THR A 77 -34.95 -5.41 41.18
CA THR A 77 -35.17 -5.76 42.60
C THR A 77 -33.80 -5.82 43.27
N GLY A 78 -33.69 -5.20 44.45
CA GLY A 78 -32.42 -4.88 45.09
C GLY A 78 -32.12 -5.58 46.42
N ARG A 79 -31.04 -5.08 47.04
CA ARG A 79 -30.54 -5.24 48.44
C ARG A 79 -29.85 -6.58 48.73
N LYS A 80 -28.58 -6.65 49.22
CA LYS A 80 -27.96 -6.05 50.44
C LYS A 80 -26.41 -6.14 50.38
N ARG A 81 -25.63 -5.09 50.75
CA ARG A 81 -24.81 -4.87 52.00
C ARG A 81 -23.59 -5.82 52.13
N ARG A 82 -22.34 -5.45 52.46
CA ARG A 82 -21.72 -4.33 53.23
C ARG A 82 -20.18 -4.30 53.00
N LEU A 83 -19.58 -3.12 52.80
CA LEU A 83 -18.57 -2.41 53.63
C LEU A 83 -17.10 -2.86 53.61
N ALA A 84 -16.20 -1.98 53.12
CA ALA A 84 -15.18 -1.29 53.93
C ALA A 84 -14.66 -0.01 53.20
N ILE A 85 -14.47 1.06 53.97
CA ILE A 85 -14.00 2.45 53.71
C ILE A 85 -12.75 2.59 54.62
N PRO A 86 -11.68 3.39 54.36
CA PRO A 86 -11.80 4.85 54.47
C PRO A 86 -10.84 5.83 53.76
N ARG A 87 -11.43 7.03 53.50
CA ARG A 87 -10.94 8.43 53.68
C ARG A 87 -9.62 8.88 53.00
N ALA A 88 -9.37 10.16 52.68
CA ALA A 88 -10.13 11.40 52.50
C ALA A 88 -9.10 12.52 52.15
N GLN A 89 -9.60 13.68 51.66
CA GLN A 89 -8.96 15.02 51.64
C GLN A 89 -7.85 15.22 50.58
N SER A 90 -7.67 16.38 49.91
CA SER A 90 -8.40 17.64 49.82
C SER A 90 -7.76 18.51 48.72
N LEU A 91 -8.61 19.22 47.97
CA LEU A 91 -8.46 20.58 47.40
C LEU A 91 -7.07 21.26 47.27
N ALA A 92 -6.76 21.59 46.01
CA ALA A 92 -6.55 22.94 45.44
C ALA A 92 -5.43 23.87 45.95
N LYS A 93 -4.61 24.35 44.98
CA LYS A 93 -4.23 25.76 44.67
C LYS A 93 -2.99 25.72 43.75
N ARG A 94 -2.80 26.58 42.75
CA ARG A 94 -2.86 28.05 42.82
C ARG A 94 -2.77 28.66 41.41
N SER A 95 -3.43 29.80 41.25
CA SER A 95 -3.22 30.81 40.20
C SER A 95 -2.08 31.79 40.57
N ARG A 96 -1.57 32.54 39.58
CA ARG A 96 -1.14 33.97 39.62
C ARG A 96 -1.05 34.44 38.14
N ARG A 97 -1.79 35.43 37.63
CA ARG A 97 -1.91 36.90 37.87
C ARG A 97 -0.64 37.72 37.61
N ASP A 98 -0.76 38.66 36.67
CA ASP A 98 -0.53 40.13 36.76
C ASP A 98 -0.56 40.71 35.32
N HIS A 99 -0.75 42.00 34.98
CA HIS A 99 -1.51 43.16 35.49
C HIS A 99 -1.39 44.25 34.39
N GLY A 100 -2.29 45.25 34.35
CA GLY A 100 -2.19 46.42 33.48
C GLY A 100 -3.47 47.28 33.46
N ASP A 101 -3.46 48.35 34.25
CA ASP A 101 -4.55 49.30 34.56
C ASP A 101 -4.94 50.26 33.42
N SER A 102 -6.22 50.69 33.37
CA SER A 102 -6.64 52.08 33.68
C SER A 102 -8.07 52.41 33.20
N THR A 103 -8.96 52.60 34.19
CA THR A 103 -9.99 53.65 34.41
C THR A 103 -10.74 54.31 33.23
N ALA A 104 -12.09 54.20 33.23
CA ALA A 104 -13.06 55.22 33.70
C ALA A 104 -14.40 55.24 32.93
N GLY A 105 -15.51 55.14 33.69
CA GLY A 105 -16.86 55.68 33.38
C GLY A 105 -17.73 54.89 32.38
N GLY A 106 -18.94 54.42 32.70
CA GLY A 106 -19.74 54.55 33.91
C GLY A 106 -21.05 53.77 33.79
N GLU A 107 -21.53 53.37 34.97
CA GLU A 107 -22.94 53.12 35.33
C GLU A 107 -23.68 51.90 34.74
N ARG A 108 -24.40 51.07 35.50
CA ARG A 108 -24.60 50.86 36.94
C ARG A 108 -25.14 49.42 37.09
N ARG A 109 -24.60 48.68 38.07
CA ARG A 109 -25.27 47.85 39.13
C ARG A 109 -26.63 47.22 38.79
N ALA A 110 -26.99 46.01 39.21
CA ALA A 110 -26.46 45.01 40.15
C ALA A 110 -27.36 43.77 39.99
N LEU A 111 -26.81 42.55 39.89
CA LEU A 111 -26.60 41.60 41.01
C LEU A 111 -27.92 40.98 41.52
N ARG A 112 -28.19 39.72 41.15
CA ARG A 112 -28.17 38.50 42.02
C ARG A 112 -29.37 38.44 42.99
N GLN A 113 -29.98 37.31 43.37
CA GLN A 113 -29.70 35.88 43.32
C GLN A 113 -30.88 35.15 44.01
N PHE A 114 -31.08 33.85 43.70
CA PHE A 114 -31.56 32.76 44.59
C PHE A 114 -32.91 32.92 45.35
N ALA A 115 -33.73 31.91 45.65
CA ALA A 115 -33.84 30.48 45.39
C ALA A 115 -35.24 30.04 45.88
N ASP A 116 -35.66 28.84 45.49
CA ASP A 116 -36.54 27.89 46.22
C ASP A 116 -37.93 28.32 46.74
N HIS A 117 -38.99 27.73 46.20
CA HIS A 117 -39.65 26.54 46.78
C HIS A 117 -40.94 26.16 46.04
N TYR A 118 -41.23 24.85 46.06
CA TYR A 118 -42.45 24.20 45.62
C TYR A 118 -43.71 24.74 46.31
N HIS A 119 -44.80 24.95 45.56
CA HIS A 119 -46.20 24.56 45.87
C HIS A 119 -47.08 24.90 44.64
N GLY A 120 -47.86 23.95 44.11
CA GLY A 120 -48.93 24.24 43.14
C GLY A 120 -50.22 24.70 43.85
N PRO A 121 -51.38 24.71 43.18
CA PRO A 121 -51.71 25.24 41.85
C PRO A 121 -52.67 26.46 41.99
N VAL A 122 -52.49 27.52 41.20
CA VAL A 122 -53.46 28.64 41.14
C VAL A 122 -53.72 29.05 39.70
N LEU A 123 -54.94 28.77 39.23
CA LEU A 123 -55.56 29.48 38.12
C LEU A 123 -55.69 30.97 38.47
N ARG A 124 -55.09 31.86 37.66
CA ARG A 124 -55.72 33.13 37.26
C ARG A 124 -54.91 33.88 36.20
N GLY A 125 -55.61 34.25 35.12
CA GLY A 125 -55.45 35.56 34.48
C GLY A 125 -54.53 35.64 33.27
N TRP A 126 -54.98 35.14 32.12
CA TRP A 126 -54.48 35.60 30.81
C TRP A 126 -54.78 37.11 30.66
N ARG A 127 -53.80 37.96 30.97
CA ARG A 127 -53.81 39.36 30.53
C ARG A 127 -53.14 39.43 29.16
N LYS A 128 -53.92 39.80 28.14
CA LYS A 128 -53.45 40.12 26.79
C LYS A 128 -52.72 41.48 26.79
N PRO A 129 -51.51 41.58 26.19
CA PRO A 129 -51.06 42.78 25.49
C PRO A 129 -51.52 42.66 24.04
N THR A 130 -52.61 43.36 23.79
CA THR A 130 -53.62 43.12 22.77
C THR A 130 -53.36 43.97 21.53
N ILE A 131 -53.85 43.50 20.37
CA ILE A 131 -54.07 44.22 19.11
C ILE A 131 -52.96 44.10 18.04
N GLN A 132 -51.69 44.43 18.27
CA GLN A 132 -50.68 44.34 17.19
C GLN A 132 -50.23 42.91 16.84
N ARG A 133 -50.10 42.02 17.84
CA ARG A 133 -49.69 40.62 17.62
C ARG A 133 -50.84 39.77 17.02
N GLU A 134 -52.09 40.08 17.38
CA GLU A 134 -53.28 39.40 16.84
C GLU A 134 -53.52 39.73 15.35
N GLN A 135 -53.26 40.97 14.92
CA GLN A 135 -53.34 41.35 13.50
C GLN A 135 -52.23 40.69 12.68
N TRP A 136 -51.01 40.64 13.20
CA TRP A 136 -49.86 40.10 12.47
C TRP A 136 -49.95 38.58 12.27
N VAL A 137 -50.37 37.85 13.30
CA VAL A 137 -50.55 36.39 13.22
C VAL A 137 -51.68 36.01 12.26
N ARG A 138 -52.76 36.82 12.18
CA ARG A 138 -53.85 36.63 11.21
C ARG A 138 -53.43 36.92 9.77
N ASN A 139 -52.49 37.84 9.55
CA ASN A 139 -52.00 38.19 8.21
C ASN A 139 -51.05 37.14 7.62
N ILE A 140 -50.31 36.40 8.46
CA ILE A 140 -49.35 35.37 8.00
C ILE A 140 -50.01 34.00 7.87
N THR A 141 -51.06 33.74 8.64
CA THR A 141 -51.80 32.47 8.60
C THR A 141 -53.13 32.64 7.85
N HIS A 142 -53.07 32.73 6.51
CA HIS A 142 -54.26 32.62 5.65
C HIS A 142 -54.86 31.19 5.73
N CYS A 143 -55.57 30.89 6.81
CA CYS A 143 -56.14 29.57 7.10
C CYS A 143 -57.68 29.55 7.08
N GLN A 144 -58.32 30.70 6.82
CA GLN A 144 -59.79 30.85 6.82
C GLN A 144 -60.50 29.98 5.76
N LYS A 145 -59.80 29.54 4.72
CA LYS A 145 -60.35 28.63 3.69
C LYS A 145 -60.21 27.15 4.05
N ASP A 146 -59.29 26.80 4.95
CA ASP A 146 -58.90 25.40 5.22
C ASP A 146 -59.26 24.92 6.63
N HIS A 147 -59.35 25.82 7.61
CA HIS A 147 -59.64 25.47 9.01
C HIS A 147 -61.08 25.84 9.39
N LEU A 148 -61.72 24.97 10.17
CA LEU A 148 -63.11 25.15 10.58
C LEU A 148 -63.23 26.12 11.76
N ASN A 149 -64.23 26.99 11.71
CA ASN A 149 -64.52 27.95 12.78
C ASN A 149 -65.26 27.26 13.94
N THR A 150 -64.94 27.64 15.18
CA THR A 150 -65.59 27.12 16.40
C THR A 150 -67.08 27.42 16.50
N LYS A 151 -67.58 28.40 15.73
CA LYS A 151 -69.01 28.72 15.62
C LYS A 151 -69.88 27.61 15.01
N LEU A 152 -69.28 26.57 14.45
CA LEU A 152 -69.98 25.43 13.83
C LEU A 152 -70.36 24.33 14.84
N ILE A 153 -69.99 24.44 16.12
CA ILE A 153 -70.26 23.39 17.11
C ILE A 153 -71.72 23.47 17.59
N SER A 154 -72.43 22.34 17.56
CA SER A 154 -73.89 22.30 17.78
C SER A 154 -74.34 22.52 19.22
N GLU A 155 -73.48 22.26 20.20
CA GLU A 155 -73.78 22.34 21.63
C GLU A 155 -72.97 23.45 22.30
N LYS A 156 -73.61 24.21 23.22
CA LYS A 156 -72.92 25.22 24.03
C LYS A 156 -72.01 24.53 25.06
N LEU A 157 -70.86 24.08 24.60
CA LEU A 157 -69.78 23.58 25.45
C LEU A 157 -69.21 24.71 26.32
N PRO A 158 -68.74 24.42 27.55
CA PRO A 158 -68.08 25.41 28.39
C PRO A 158 -66.92 26.09 27.64
N VAL A 159 -66.79 27.41 27.80
CA VAL A 159 -65.81 28.22 27.05
C VAL A 159 -64.38 27.69 27.23
N ASP A 160 -64.03 27.23 28.43
CA ASP A 160 -62.72 26.65 28.74
C ASP A 160 -62.45 25.30 28.03
N PHE A 161 -63.51 24.53 27.75
CA PHE A 161 -63.42 23.27 27.01
C PHE A 161 -63.23 23.51 25.51
N LEU A 162 -63.83 24.55 24.95
CA LEU A 162 -63.65 24.94 23.55
C LEU A 162 -62.22 25.43 23.26
N PHE A 163 -61.61 26.18 24.18
CA PHE A 163 -60.21 26.62 24.05
C PHE A 163 -59.20 25.47 24.04
N SER A 164 -59.58 24.30 24.55
CA SER A 164 -58.72 23.11 24.57
C SER A 164 -58.55 22.49 23.17
N PHE A 165 -59.47 22.78 22.23
CA PHE A 165 -59.47 22.24 20.87
C PHE A 165 -59.15 23.31 19.81
N THR A 166 -58.81 24.53 20.21
CA THR A 166 -58.43 25.60 19.30
C THR A 166 -56.92 25.75 19.19
N CYS A 167 -56.48 26.20 18.02
CA CYS A 167 -55.09 26.52 17.79
C CYS A 167 -54.75 27.89 18.40
N LEU A 168 -53.74 27.95 19.26
CA LEU A 168 -53.27 29.20 19.89
C LEU A 168 -52.58 30.20 18.94
N VAL A 169 -52.55 29.91 17.64
CA VAL A 169 -52.02 30.81 16.59
C VAL A 169 -53.17 31.34 15.73
N CYS A 170 -54.07 30.48 15.24
CA CYS A 170 -55.14 30.90 14.33
C CYS A 170 -56.54 31.00 14.96
N ASP A 171 -56.71 30.63 16.23
CA ASP A 171 -57.97 30.56 16.97
C ASP A 171 -59.06 29.66 16.35
N HIS A 172 -58.76 28.96 15.26
CA HIS A 172 -59.66 27.97 14.64
C HIS A 172 -59.54 26.60 15.32
N LEU A 173 -60.48 25.70 15.01
CA LEU A 173 -60.41 24.32 15.46
C LEU A 173 -59.14 23.64 14.92
N LEU A 174 -58.46 22.87 15.76
CA LEU A 174 -57.18 22.27 15.41
C LEU A 174 -57.28 21.36 14.17
N SER A 175 -56.51 21.70 13.13
CA SER A 175 -56.32 20.93 11.90
C SER A 175 -54.89 20.38 11.89
N ASP A 176 -54.73 19.06 11.81
CA ASP A 176 -53.45 18.35 12.04
C ASP A 176 -52.75 18.82 13.33
N PRO A 177 -53.31 18.50 14.51
CA PRO A 177 -52.82 19.02 15.78
C PRO A 177 -51.43 18.49 16.14
N VAL A 178 -50.56 19.40 16.56
CA VAL A 178 -49.23 19.11 17.11
C VAL A 178 -49.07 19.76 18.48
N GLN A 179 -48.29 19.10 19.33
CA GLN A 179 -47.97 19.53 20.67
C GLN A 179 -46.49 19.91 20.76
N SER A 180 -46.24 21.13 21.22
CA SER A 180 -44.88 21.61 21.54
C SER A 180 -44.35 20.97 22.83
N PRO A 181 -43.03 20.97 23.09
CA PRO A 181 -42.44 20.41 24.32
C PRO A 181 -42.99 21.02 25.61
N CYS A 182 -43.43 22.28 25.55
CA CYS A 182 -44.07 22.98 26.67
C CYS A 182 -45.55 22.63 26.88
N GLY A 183 -46.11 21.71 26.08
CA GLY A 183 -47.46 21.19 26.23
C GLY A 183 -48.56 21.94 25.45
N HIS A 184 -48.25 23.08 24.83
CA HIS A 184 -49.20 23.88 24.05
C HIS A 184 -49.50 23.28 22.67
N LEU A 185 -50.76 23.42 22.22
CA LEU A 185 -51.32 22.80 21.02
C LEU A 185 -51.50 23.80 19.86
N PHE A 186 -51.12 23.37 18.66
CA PHE A 186 -51.17 24.17 17.44
C PHE A 186 -51.54 23.31 16.22
N CYS A 187 -52.02 23.93 15.13
CA CYS A 187 -52.03 23.27 13.82
C CYS A 187 -50.60 23.17 13.31
N ARG A 188 -50.19 22.02 12.75
CA ARG A 188 -48.83 21.80 12.23
C ARG A 188 -48.38 22.92 11.27
N SER A 189 -49.26 23.28 10.34
CA SER A 189 -49.01 24.36 9.37
C SER A 189 -48.84 25.73 10.02
N CYS A 190 -49.58 26.02 11.09
CA CYS A 190 -49.54 27.31 11.79
C CYS A 190 -48.25 27.48 12.61
N ILE A 191 -47.82 26.46 13.35
CA ILE A 191 -46.61 26.57 14.20
C ILE A 191 -45.32 26.55 13.37
N ILE A 192 -45.27 25.78 12.27
CA ILE A 192 -44.10 25.77 11.37
C ILE A 192 -43.94 27.14 10.70
N LYS A 193 -45.02 27.73 10.20
CA LYS A 193 -44.99 29.10 9.64
C LYS A 193 -44.57 30.13 10.69
N TYR A 194 -45.03 29.98 11.94
CA TYR A 194 -44.64 30.86 13.03
C TYR A 194 -43.13 30.77 13.33
N ILE A 195 -42.60 29.55 13.50
CA ILE A 195 -41.18 29.32 13.80
C ILE A 195 -40.29 29.84 12.68
N HIS A 196 -40.72 29.68 11.42
CA HIS A 196 -39.96 30.14 10.26
C HIS A 196 -39.82 31.66 10.18
N VAL A 197 -40.83 32.42 10.64
CA VAL A 197 -40.84 33.90 10.52
C VAL A 197 -40.37 34.60 11.79
N LEU A 198 -40.66 34.08 12.99
CA LEU A 198 -40.32 34.72 14.28
C LEU A 198 -39.25 33.99 15.10
N GLY A 199 -38.74 32.86 14.59
CA GLY A 199 -37.71 32.06 15.25
C GLY A 199 -38.26 30.94 16.14
N PRO A 200 -37.38 30.06 16.67
CA PRO A 200 -37.75 28.78 17.29
C PRO A 200 -38.23 28.93 18.74
N HIS A 201 -39.34 29.65 18.95
CA HIS A 201 -39.97 29.85 20.25
C HIS A 201 -41.47 29.57 20.19
N CYS A 202 -42.03 29.06 21.29
CA CYS A 202 -43.45 28.78 21.41
C CYS A 202 -44.27 30.08 21.47
N PRO A 203 -45.31 30.27 20.63
CA PRO A 203 -46.14 31.48 20.61
C PRO A 203 -46.78 31.83 21.95
N ALA A 204 -47.14 30.82 22.75
CA ALA A 204 -47.93 30.95 23.98
C ALA A 204 -47.09 31.26 25.23
N CYS A 205 -45.89 30.70 25.34
CA CYS A 205 -45.04 30.83 26.55
C CYS A 205 -43.57 31.22 26.27
N ASN A 206 -43.21 31.42 25.00
CA ASN A 206 -41.89 31.83 24.53
C ASN A 206 -40.72 30.88 24.86
N LEU A 207 -40.99 29.63 25.29
CA LEU A 207 -39.97 28.59 25.45
C LEU A 207 -39.42 28.13 24.08
N SER A 208 -38.14 27.77 24.02
CA SER A 208 -37.49 27.27 22.81
C SER A 208 -38.22 26.05 22.25
N CYS A 209 -38.58 26.10 20.96
CA CYS A 209 -39.29 25.04 20.26
C CYS A 209 -38.82 25.02 18.80
N THR A 210 -38.14 23.95 18.38
CA THR A 210 -37.78 23.74 16.97
C THR A 210 -38.83 22.85 16.28
N PRO A 211 -38.90 22.82 14.93
CA PRO A 211 -39.89 22.01 14.21
C PRO A 211 -39.75 20.50 14.48
N ASP A 212 -38.54 20.03 14.79
CA ASP A 212 -38.25 18.62 15.10
C ASP A 212 -38.75 18.20 16.50
N ASP A 213 -38.99 19.17 17.38
CA ASP A 213 -39.44 18.93 18.75
C ASP A 213 -40.98 18.81 18.86
N LEU A 214 -41.71 18.94 17.75
CA LEU A 214 -43.16 18.88 17.71
C LEU A 214 -43.65 17.42 17.72
N SER A 215 -44.38 17.07 18.77
CA SER A 215 -44.94 15.73 18.97
C SER A 215 -46.43 15.68 18.65
N LEU A 216 -46.98 14.49 18.42
CA LEU A 216 -48.43 14.31 18.28
C LEU A 216 -49.09 14.32 19.67
N PRO A 217 -50.25 14.98 19.84
CA PRO A 217 -51.01 14.91 21.08
C PRO A 217 -51.43 13.46 21.40
N ALA A 218 -51.70 13.20 22.68
CA ALA A 218 -52.16 11.90 23.14
C ALA A 218 -53.39 11.40 22.35
N ARG A 219 -53.45 10.10 22.04
CA ARG A 219 -54.54 9.49 21.24
C ARG A 219 -55.94 9.76 21.81
N ALA A 220 -56.08 9.85 23.13
CA ALA A 220 -57.34 10.19 23.79
C ALA A 220 -57.82 11.61 23.42
N PHE A 221 -56.90 12.58 23.33
CA PHE A 221 -57.20 13.94 22.89
C PHE A 221 -57.62 13.98 21.42
N LEU A 222 -56.91 13.26 20.54
CA LEU A 222 -57.27 13.16 19.12
C LEU A 222 -58.64 12.51 18.91
N SER A 223 -58.96 11.47 19.69
CA SER A 223 -60.28 10.82 19.66
C SER A 223 -61.39 11.78 20.10
N ALA A 224 -61.14 12.59 21.13
CA ALA A 224 -62.10 13.59 21.60
C ALA A 224 -62.32 14.69 20.55
N LEU A 225 -61.24 15.22 19.96
CA LEU A 225 -61.30 16.22 18.89
C LEU A 225 -62.11 15.72 17.68
N HIS A 226 -61.86 14.50 17.22
CA HIS A 226 -62.55 13.93 16.06
C HIS A 226 -64.03 13.62 16.33
N SER A 227 -64.41 13.42 17.60
CA SER A 227 -65.80 13.17 18.00
C SER A 227 -66.67 14.42 18.15
N LEU A 228 -66.12 15.63 17.98
CA LEU A 228 -66.85 16.88 18.14
C LEU A 228 -68.01 17.00 17.12
N PRO A 229 -69.26 17.27 17.56
CA PRO A 229 -70.42 17.43 16.70
C PRO A 229 -70.46 18.85 16.08
N LEU A 230 -70.36 18.91 14.75
CA LEU A 230 -70.45 20.13 13.96
C LEU A 230 -71.78 20.20 13.20
N LEU A 231 -72.38 21.39 13.16
CA LEU A 231 -73.53 21.71 12.32
C LEU A 231 -73.06 22.09 10.92
N CYS A 232 -73.69 21.48 9.92
CA CYS A 232 -73.49 21.88 8.54
C CYS A 232 -74.10 23.29 8.29
N PRO A 233 -73.31 24.27 7.78
CA PRO A 233 -73.80 25.63 7.56
C PRO A 233 -74.65 25.80 6.28
N LYS A 234 -74.87 24.74 5.50
CA LYS A 234 -75.65 24.78 4.24
C LYS A 234 -77.15 24.94 4.53
N SER A 235 -77.79 25.93 3.90
CA SER A 235 -79.24 26.20 4.06
C SER A 235 -80.05 24.97 3.69
N GLY A 236 -80.78 24.41 4.66
CA GLY A 236 -81.65 23.23 4.47
C GLY A 236 -81.06 21.87 4.84
N CYS A 237 -79.78 21.78 5.27
CA CYS A 237 -79.22 20.49 5.71
C CYS A 237 -79.46 20.20 7.20
N GLY A 238 -79.10 21.13 8.11
CA GLY A 238 -79.37 21.03 9.56
C GLY A 238 -78.79 19.81 10.31
N LYS A 239 -78.01 18.94 9.66
CA LYS A 239 -77.49 17.70 10.27
C LYS A 239 -76.24 17.97 11.14
N GLN A 240 -76.19 17.31 12.29
CA GLN A 240 -74.99 17.23 13.12
C GLN A 240 -74.08 16.11 12.60
N VAL A 241 -72.82 16.45 12.36
CA VAL A 241 -71.81 15.54 11.80
C VAL A 241 -70.53 15.64 12.61
N ARG A 242 -69.87 14.51 12.87
CA ARG A 242 -68.58 14.49 13.59
C ARG A 242 -67.48 15.13 12.74
N LEU A 243 -66.48 15.73 13.40
CA LEU A 243 -65.38 16.42 12.72
C LEU A 243 -64.67 15.55 11.66
N ASP A 244 -64.47 14.26 11.94
CA ASP A 244 -63.81 13.30 11.04
C ASP A 244 -64.57 13.04 9.72
N SER A 245 -65.89 13.18 9.74
CA SER A 245 -66.82 12.91 8.65
C SER A 245 -67.44 14.19 8.05
N PHE A 246 -67.07 15.35 8.58
CA PHE A 246 -67.60 16.64 8.13
C PHE A 246 -67.18 16.97 6.70
N LYS A 247 -65.93 16.70 6.33
CA LYS A 247 -65.40 16.98 4.97
C LYS A 247 -66.07 16.12 3.90
N THR A 248 -66.36 14.85 4.19
CA THR A 248 -67.07 13.95 3.29
C THR A 248 -68.56 14.29 3.19
N HIS A 249 -69.18 14.73 4.29
CA HIS A 249 -70.56 15.21 4.30
C HIS A 249 -70.76 16.46 3.42
N CYS A 250 -69.85 17.44 3.48
CA CYS A 250 -69.93 18.64 2.65
C CYS A 250 -69.76 18.33 1.15
N LEU A 251 -68.89 17.38 0.78
CA LEU A 251 -68.73 16.94 -0.61
C LEU A 251 -70.00 16.26 -1.15
N GLY A 252 -70.79 15.61 -0.30
CA GLY A 252 -72.09 15.03 -0.68
C GLY A 252 -73.14 16.08 -1.09
N HIS A 253 -73.00 17.33 -0.62
CA HIS A 253 -73.88 18.43 -0.99
C HIS A 253 -73.58 19.03 -2.37
N GLU A 254 -72.33 18.95 -2.82
CA GLU A 254 -71.90 19.41 -4.15
C GLU A 254 -72.34 18.43 -5.25
N LEU A 255 -72.53 17.15 -4.91
CA LEU A 255 -73.00 16.12 -5.83
C LEU A 255 -74.53 16.13 -6.04
N CYS A 256 -75.32 16.66 -5.10
CA CYS A 256 -76.78 16.77 -5.22
C CYS A 256 -77.27 18.05 -5.94
N GLU A 257 -76.41 19.07 -6.12
CA GLU A 257 -76.78 20.31 -6.83
C GLU A 257 -76.55 20.25 -8.35
N GLN A 258 -75.98 19.16 -8.86
CA GLN A 258 -75.70 18.98 -10.29
C GLN A 258 -76.82 18.27 -11.07
N ASP A 259 -77.83 17.71 -10.40
CA ASP A 259 -78.95 16.97 -11.04
C ASP A 259 -80.20 17.82 -11.35
N THR A 260 -80.18 19.16 -11.14
CA THR A 260 -81.37 20.02 -11.39
C THR A 260 -81.17 21.20 -12.34
N LYS A 261 -80.05 21.30 -13.07
CA LYS A 261 -79.88 22.31 -14.14
C LYS A 261 -79.18 21.74 -15.38
N GLN A 262 -79.91 20.95 -16.16
CA GLN A 262 -79.61 20.69 -17.57
C GLN A 262 -80.87 20.86 -18.42
N GLN A 263 -81.22 22.11 -18.73
CA GLN A 263 -81.85 22.47 -20.00
C GLN A 263 -81.31 23.83 -20.44
N SER A 264 -80.94 23.90 -21.73
CA SER A 264 -80.58 25.05 -22.57
C SER A 264 -79.10 25.48 -22.72
N SER A 265 -78.64 25.26 -23.96
CA SER A 265 -77.77 26.06 -24.85
C SER A 265 -76.25 26.14 -24.63
N ASP A 266 -75.54 25.36 -25.44
CA ASP A 266 -74.43 25.73 -26.34
C ASP A 266 -73.56 26.95 -25.99
N LEU A 267 -72.37 26.66 -25.44
CA LEU A 267 -71.12 27.33 -25.82
C LEU A 267 -69.90 26.41 -25.53
N ASP A 268 -69.25 26.00 -26.62
CA ASP A 268 -67.93 25.38 -26.81
C ASP A 268 -66.96 25.03 -25.66
N ASN A 269 -66.56 23.74 -25.71
CA ASN A 269 -65.20 23.17 -25.72
C ASN A 269 -64.29 23.13 -24.47
N TYR A 270 -63.95 21.87 -24.13
CA TYR A 270 -62.90 21.33 -23.24
C TYR A 270 -63.15 21.34 -21.72
N LEU A 271 -64.16 20.59 -21.27
CA LEU A 271 -64.07 19.94 -19.96
C LEU A 271 -63.14 18.72 -20.09
N LEU A 272 -61.89 18.88 -19.64
CA LEU A 272 -60.92 17.79 -19.46
C LEU A 272 -61.51 16.74 -18.51
N ALA A 273 -62.15 15.71 -19.05
CA ALA A 273 -62.45 14.50 -18.30
C ALA A 273 -61.12 13.94 -17.78
N ASN A 274 -60.95 13.89 -16.46
CA ASN A 274 -59.78 13.25 -15.85
C ASN A 274 -59.82 11.76 -16.24
N LYS A 275 -58.97 11.35 -17.19
CA LYS A 275 -58.89 9.99 -17.73
C LYS A 275 -58.40 8.95 -16.70
N GLY A 276 -58.24 9.35 -15.44
CA GLY A 276 -57.54 8.57 -14.43
C GLY A 276 -56.06 8.43 -14.77
N GLY A 277 -55.35 7.67 -13.93
CA GLY A 277 -53.92 7.41 -14.08
C GLY A 277 -53.24 7.28 -12.72
N ARG A 278 -52.25 6.37 -12.63
CA ARG A 278 -51.46 6.23 -11.40
C ARG A 278 -50.78 7.57 -11.08
N PRO A 279 -50.85 8.07 -9.84
CA PRO A 279 -50.17 9.30 -9.44
C PRO A 279 -48.69 9.25 -9.81
N ARG A 280 -48.19 10.32 -10.44
CA ARG A 280 -46.79 10.39 -10.87
C ARG A 280 -45.90 10.32 -9.63
N GLN A 281 -45.09 9.28 -9.55
CA GLN A 281 -44.09 9.14 -8.50
C GLN A 281 -42.92 10.09 -8.75
N HIS A 282 -42.25 10.47 -7.65
CA HIS A 282 -41.00 11.23 -7.69
C HIS A 282 -39.91 10.41 -8.42
N LEU A 283 -39.05 11.06 -9.21
CA LEU A 283 -38.09 10.35 -10.07
C LEU A 283 -37.14 9.44 -9.27
N LEU A 284 -36.73 9.86 -8.07
CA LEU A 284 -35.80 9.12 -7.22
C LEU A 284 -36.40 7.88 -6.54
N SER A 285 -37.73 7.75 -6.47
CA SER A 285 -38.39 6.58 -5.88
C SER A 285 -38.72 5.48 -6.91
N LEU A 286 -38.41 5.74 -8.19
CA LEU A 286 -38.66 4.82 -9.29
C LEU A 286 -37.52 3.82 -9.49
N THR A 287 -37.87 2.64 -10.04
CA THR A 287 -36.86 1.66 -10.51
C THR A 287 -36.15 2.18 -11.76
N ARG A 288 -34.94 1.67 -12.05
CA ARG A 288 -34.16 2.08 -13.23
C ARG A 288 -34.94 1.99 -14.55
N ARG A 289 -35.79 0.96 -14.72
CA ARG A 289 -36.63 0.79 -15.92
C ARG A 289 -37.68 1.89 -16.05
N ALA A 290 -38.32 2.26 -14.94
CA ALA A 290 -39.32 3.33 -14.92
C ALA A 290 -38.67 4.71 -15.11
N GLN A 291 -37.49 4.96 -14.53
CA GLN A 291 -36.69 6.17 -14.80
C GLN A 291 -36.28 6.27 -16.27
N LYS A 292 -35.77 5.19 -16.86
CA LYS A 292 -35.40 5.14 -18.29
C LYS A 292 -36.59 5.46 -19.19
N HIS A 293 -37.78 4.96 -18.87
CA HIS A 293 -39.00 5.28 -19.62
C HIS A 293 -39.40 6.74 -19.45
N ARG A 294 -39.39 7.28 -18.23
CA ARG A 294 -39.75 8.67 -17.93
C ARG A 294 -38.81 9.70 -18.57
N LEU A 295 -37.53 9.37 -18.69
CA LEU A 295 -36.48 10.25 -19.23
C LEU A 295 -36.15 9.93 -20.69
N LYS A 296 -36.94 9.10 -21.38
CA LYS A 296 -36.63 8.60 -22.73
C LYS A 296 -36.41 9.74 -23.73
N ASP A 297 -37.35 10.69 -23.78
CA ASP A 297 -37.32 11.77 -24.77
C ASP A 297 -36.19 12.77 -24.47
N MET A 298 -36.01 13.12 -23.19
CA MET A 298 -34.89 13.95 -22.74
C MET A 298 -33.54 13.28 -23.00
N LYS A 299 -33.41 11.96 -22.78
CA LYS A 299 -32.20 11.21 -23.12
C LYS A 299 -31.91 11.26 -24.62
N ASN A 300 -32.94 11.15 -25.46
CA ASN A 300 -32.78 11.22 -26.91
C ASN A 300 -32.35 12.63 -27.36
N GLN A 301 -32.89 13.68 -26.73
CA GLN A 301 -32.45 15.06 -26.97
C GLN A 301 -30.98 15.28 -26.56
N LEU A 302 -30.59 14.81 -25.38
CA LEU A 302 -29.19 14.88 -24.92
C LEU A 302 -28.24 14.10 -25.81
N LYS A 303 -28.68 12.94 -26.31
CA LYS A 303 -27.88 12.16 -27.27
C LYS A 303 -27.72 12.92 -28.59
N ALA A 304 -28.81 13.46 -29.14
CA ALA A 304 -28.75 14.27 -30.36
C ALA A 304 -27.92 15.55 -30.21
N PHE A 305 -27.86 16.13 -29.00
CA PHE A 305 -26.96 17.24 -28.69
C PHE A 305 -25.49 16.79 -28.62
N ALA A 306 -25.19 15.73 -27.88
CA ALA A 306 -23.84 15.19 -27.75
C ALA A 306 -23.27 14.78 -29.13
N ASP A 307 -24.08 14.13 -29.97
CA ASP A 307 -23.69 13.70 -31.32
C ASP A 307 -23.39 14.89 -32.25
N ARG A 308 -23.95 16.09 -31.99
CA ARG A 308 -23.75 17.29 -32.83
C ARG A 308 -22.58 18.16 -32.39
N GLU A 309 -22.41 18.33 -31.08
CA GLU A 309 -21.48 19.34 -30.52
C GLU A 309 -20.23 18.70 -29.87
N GLU A 310 -20.33 17.47 -29.36
CA GLU A 310 -19.32 16.86 -28.47
C GLU A 310 -18.89 15.45 -28.95
N GLY A 311 -19.03 15.18 -30.26
CA GLY A 311 -18.63 13.91 -30.89
C GLY A 311 -19.33 12.66 -30.34
N GLY A 312 -20.47 12.81 -29.65
CA GLY A 312 -21.24 11.71 -29.06
C GLY A 312 -20.89 11.33 -27.62
N ASP A 313 -20.01 12.08 -26.92
CA ASP A 313 -19.69 11.79 -25.50
C ASP A 313 -20.83 12.20 -24.54
N LEU A 314 -21.84 11.34 -24.47
CA LEU A 314 -22.98 11.52 -23.58
C LEU A 314 -22.59 11.54 -22.10
N LYS A 315 -21.48 10.88 -21.72
CA LYS A 315 -21.09 10.75 -20.31
C LYS A 315 -20.57 12.08 -19.78
N SER A 316 -19.64 12.71 -20.50
CA SER A 316 -19.09 14.02 -20.13
C SER A 316 -20.17 15.09 -20.13
N VAL A 317 -21.03 15.13 -21.18
CA VAL A 317 -22.17 16.06 -21.25
C VAL A 317 -23.10 15.93 -20.03
N CYS A 318 -23.50 14.70 -19.67
CA CYS A 318 -24.38 14.49 -18.52
C CYS A 318 -23.71 14.86 -17.19
N GLN A 319 -22.41 14.58 -17.03
CA GLN A 319 -21.66 14.92 -15.82
C GLN A 319 -21.52 16.44 -15.66
N THR A 320 -21.21 17.15 -16.74
CA THR A 320 -21.12 18.62 -16.77
C THR A 320 -22.47 19.28 -16.47
N LEU A 321 -23.56 18.80 -17.08
CA LEU A 321 -24.90 19.31 -16.79
C LEU A 321 -25.28 19.13 -15.31
N PHE A 322 -24.91 18.00 -14.71
CA PHE A 322 -25.16 17.77 -13.29
C PHE A 322 -24.28 18.64 -12.40
N LEU A 323 -23.01 18.85 -12.75
CA LEU A 323 -22.10 19.76 -12.06
C LEU A 323 -22.60 21.21 -12.08
N LEU A 324 -23.02 21.70 -13.25
CA LEU A 324 -23.60 23.04 -13.40
C LEU A 324 -24.90 23.18 -12.60
N SER A 325 -25.72 22.14 -12.58
CA SER A 325 -26.95 22.11 -11.77
C SER A 325 -26.63 22.23 -10.27
N LEU A 326 -25.65 21.47 -9.76
CA LEU A 326 -25.22 21.54 -8.35
C LEU A 326 -24.62 22.91 -8.00
N ARG A 327 -23.80 23.49 -8.90
CA ARG A 327 -23.24 24.84 -8.73
C ARG A 327 -24.35 25.89 -8.70
N SER A 328 -25.35 25.79 -9.58
CA SER A 328 -26.51 26.69 -9.62
C SER A 328 -27.41 26.59 -8.38
N ALA A 329 -27.43 25.41 -7.74
CA ALA A 329 -28.13 25.16 -6.48
C ALA A 329 -27.31 25.56 -5.24
N ASN A 330 -26.12 26.15 -5.41
CA ASN A 330 -25.15 26.50 -4.36
C ASN A 330 -24.64 25.29 -3.54
N GLU A 331 -24.65 24.09 -4.10
CA GLU A 331 -24.15 22.87 -3.46
C GLU A 331 -22.67 22.60 -3.80
N HIS A 332 -21.80 23.58 -3.53
CA HIS A 332 -20.40 23.55 -3.95
C HIS A 332 -19.64 22.29 -3.49
N ARG A 333 -19.85 21.83 -2.25
CA ARG A 333 -19.20 20.61 -1.75
C ARG A 333 -19.51 19.37 -2.59
N GLN A 334 -20.75 19.20 -3.03
CA GLN A 334 -21.15 18.05 -3.84
C GLN A 334 -20.65 18.19 -5.29
N ALA A 335 -20.62 19.43 -5.80
CA ALA A 335 -20.01 19.73 -7.09
C ALA A 335 -18.51 19.41 -7.08
N ASP A 336 -17.79 19.78 -6.03
CA ASP A 336 -16.36 19.47 -5.86
C ASP A 336 -16.13 17.94 -5.73
N GLU A 337 -17.00 17.21 -5.01
CA GLU A 337 -16.95 15.73 -4.94
C GLU A 337 -17.21 15.06 -6.31
N LEU A 338 -18.14 15.61 -7.10
CA LEU A 338 -18.42 15.12 -8.46
C LEU A 338 -17.28 15.45 -9.42
N GLU A 339 -16.71 16.64 -9.32
CA GLU A 339 -15.56 17.09 -10.11
C GLU A 339 -14.33 16.23 -9.83
N ALA A 340 -14.09 15.90 -8.55
CA ALA A 340 -13.08 14.94 -8.16
C ALA A 340 -13.35 13.55 -8.80
N LEU A 341 -14.60 13.07 -8.83
CA LEU A 341 -14.95 11.82 -9.52
C LEU A 341 -14.73 11.89 -11.04
N MET A 342 -15.01 13.03 -11.68
CA MET A 342 -14.78 13.25 -13.11
C MET A 342 -13.29 13.22 -13.44
N GLN A 343 -12.45 13.76 -12.57
CA GLN A 343 -10.99 13.79 -12.70
C GLN A 343 -10.30 12.51 -12.17
N GLY A 344 -11.06 11.43 -11.92
CA GLY A 344 -10.51 10.16 -11.40
C GLY A 344 -10.12 10.16 -9.91
N ARG A 345 -10.27 11.29 -9.21
CA ARG A 345 -10.03 11.49 -7.77
C ARG A 345 -11.23 11.06 -6.90
N GLY A 346 -11.89 9.97 -7.29
CA GLY A 346 -13.05 9.44 -6.57
C GLY A 346 -12.73 8.79 -5.22
N PHE A 347 -13.77 8.28 -4.52
CA PHE A 347 -13.61 7.54 -3.25
C PHE A 347 -12.82 6.22 -3.37
N GLY A 348 -12.61 5.72 -4.59
CA GLY A 348 -11.84 4.50 -4.86
C GLY A 348 -10.40 4.85 -5.22
N LEU A 349 -9.43 4.20 -4.59
CA LEU A 349 -8.02 4.36 -4.91
C LEU A 349 -7.74 3.89 -6.35
N HIS A 350 -6.83 4.56 -7.04
CA HIS A 350 -6.35 4.13 -8.36
C HIS A 350 -5.76 2.70 -8.28
N PRO A 351 -5.94 1.84 -9.31
CA PRO A 351 -5.39 0.49 -9.31
C PRO A 351 -3.88 0.43 -9.05
N ALA A 352 -3.10 1.37 -9.59
CA ALA A 352 -1.65 1.45 -9.35
C ALA A 352 -1.31 1.71 -7.88
N VAL A 353 -2.05 2.60 -7.20
CA VAL A 353 -1.90 2.86 -5.76
C VAL A 353 -2.26 1.61 -4.95
N CYS A 354 -3.33 0.91 -5.32
CA CYS A 354 -3.69 -0.37 -4.71
C CYS A 354 -2.61 -1.44 -4.89
N LEU A 355 -1.97 -1.47 -6.07
CA LEU A 355 -0.86 -2.37 -6.38
C LEU A 355 0.37 -2.03 -5.54
N ALA A 356 0.74 -0.75 -5.45
CA ALA A 356 1.83 -0.24 -4.61
C ALA A 356 1.64 -0.65 -3.15
N ILE A 357 0.46 -0.42 -2.58
CA ILE A 357 0.13 -0.84 -1.21
C ILE A 357 0.32 -2.35 -1.06
N ARG A 358 -0.26 -3.15 -1.97
CA ARG A 358 -0.18 -4.62 -1.88
C ARG A 358 1.26 -5.12 -1.91
N VAL A 359 2.06 -4.65 -2.86
CA VAL A 359 3.43 -5.12 -3.10
C VAL A 359 4.36 -4.66 -1.96
N ASN A 360 4.36 -3.36 -1.64
CA ASN A 360 5.27 -2.79 -0.65
C ASN A 360 4.96 -3.20 0.79
N THR A 361 3.71 -3.59 1.10
CA THR A 361 3.34 -4.14 2.42
C THR A 361 3.42 -5.66 2.50
N PHE A 362 3.91 -6.32 1.43
CA PHE A 362 4.05 -7.78 1.34
C PHE A 362 2.73 -8.56 1.54
N LEU A 363 1.61 -7.99 1.12
CA LEU A 363 0.32 -8.67 1.18
C LEU A 363 0.22 -9.69 0.04
N SER A 364 -0.02 -10.96 0.40
CA SER A 364 -0.33 -11.98 -0.60
C SER A 364 -1.64 -11.66 -1.32
N CYS A 365 -1.85 -12.19 -2.53
CA CYS A 365 -3.10 -12.01 -3.27
C CYS A 365 -4.33 -12.37 -2.41
N SER A 366 -4.24 -13.47 -1.66
CA SER A 366 -5.33 -13.94 -0.80
C SER A 366 -5.58 -13.03 0.40
N GLN A 367 -4.51 -12.52 1.03
CA GLN A 367 -4.63 -11.57 2.13
C GLN A 367 -5.24 -10.24 1.66
N TYR A 368 -4.75 -9.72 0.54
CA TYR A 368 -5.30 -8.51 -0.09
C TYR A 368 -6.77 -8.69 -0.46
N HIS A 369 -7.14 -9.82 -1.09
CA HIS A 369 -8.53 -10.11 -1.46
C HIS A 369 -9.45 -10.18 -0.23
N LYS A 370 -8.97 -10.76 0.88
CA LYS A 370 -9.69 -10.78 2.15
C LYS A 370 -9.90 -9.37 2.70
N MET A 371 -8.87 -8.53 2.67
CA MET A 371 -8.95 -7.13 3.07
C MET A 371 -9.95 -6.36 2.21
N TYR A 372 -9.82 -6.43 0.88
CA TYR A 372 -10.75 -5.84 -0.09
C TYR A 372 -12.20 -6.23 0.19
N ARG A 373 -12.48 -7.54 0.35
CA ARG A 373 -13.84 -8.04 0.57
C ARG A 373 -14.43 -7.55 1.89
N THR A 374 -13.65 -7.54 2.97
CA THR A 374 -14.10 -7.06 4.28
C THR A 374 -14.41 -5.57 4.25
N VAL A 375 -13.51 -4.75 3.71
CA VAL A 375 -13.70 -3.28 3.63
C VAL A 375 -14.90 -2.92 2.76
N LYS A 376 -15.07 -3.61 1.61
CA LYS A 376 -16.22 -3.40 0.73
C LYS A 376 -17.54 -3.79 1.41
N ALA A 377 -17.54 -4.87 2.19
CA ALA A 377 -18.73 -5.34 2.90
C ALA A 377 -19.14 -4.43 4.07
N THR A 378 -18.18 -3.87 4.82
CA THR A 378 -18.47 -3.03 5.99
C THR A 378 -18.80 -1.59 5.62
N SER A 379 -18.09 -1.00 4.66
CA SER A 379 -18.31 0.40 4.25
C SER A 379 -19.40 0.57 3.19
N GLY A 380 -19.76 -0.51 2.48
CA GLY A 380 -20.63 -0.44 1.30
C GLY A 380 -20.01 0.27 0.09
N ARG A 381 -18.75 0.72 0.20
CA ARG A 381 -18.01 1.45 -0.85
C ARG A 381 -16.80 0.64 -1.32
N GLN A 382 -16.48 0.74 -2.61
CA GLN A 382 -15.30 0.10 -3.19
C GLN A 382 -14.11 1.06 -3.11
N ILE A 383 -13.38 1.02 -1.98
CA ILE A 383 -12.17 1.84 -1.78
C ILE A 383 -10.97 1.20 -2.47
N PHE A 384 -10.70 -0.07 -2.17
CA PHE A 384 -9.67 -0.87 -2.84
C PHE A 384 -10.20 -1.45 -4.15
N GLN A 385 -9.31 -1.69 -5.12
CA GLN A 385 -9.67 -2.29 -6.40
C GLN A 385 -9.59 -3.83 -6.37
N PRO A 386 -10.40 -4.56 -7.15
CA PRO A 386 -10.34 -6.01 -7.19
C PRO A 386 -9.07 -6.52 -7.89
N LEU A 387 -8.65 -7.74 -7.56
CA LEU A 387 -7.39 -8.33 -8.05
C LEU A 387 -7.25 -8.38 -9.59
N HIS A 388 -8.33 -8.54 -10.34
CA HIS A 388 -8.24 -8.56 -11.81
C HIS A 388 -7.83 -7.21 -12.39
N THR A 389 -8.26 -6.09 -11.79
CA THR A 389 -7.85 -4.75 -12.18
C THR A 389 -6.38 -4.51 -11.83
N LEU A 390 -5.92 -5.00 -10.67
CA LEU A 390 -4.50 -4.94 -10.28
C LEU A 390 -3.62 -5.74 -11.26
N ARG A 391 -4.09 -6.90 -11.72
CA ARG A 391 -3.37 -7.71 -12.73
C ARG A 391 -3.33 -7.05 -14.11
N ALA A 392 -4.28 -6.19 -14.43
CA ALA A 392 -4.21 -5.39 -15.65
C ALA A 392 -3.19 -4.26 -15.50
N ALA A 393 -3.22 -3.55 -14.36
CA ALA A 393 -2.29 -2.48 -14.05
C ALA A 393 -0.83 -2.95 -13.92
N GLU A 394 -0.57 -4.16 -13.41
CA GLU A 394 0.81 -4.66 -13.28
C GLU A 394 1.49 -4.94 -14.63
N LYS A 395 0.73 -5.08 -15.74
CA LYS A 395 1.31 -5.40 -17.06
C LYS A 395 2.24 -4.32 -17.59
N GLU A 396 1.89 -3.05 -17.35
CA GLU A 396 2.69 -1.90 -17.78
C GLU A 396 4.07 -1.87 -17.12
N LEU A 397 4.13 -2.27 -15.84
CA LEU A 397 5.37 -2.28 -15.06
C LEU A 397 6.26 -3.50 -15.32
N LEU A 398 5.76 -4.51 -16.02
CA LEU A 398 6.51 -5.74 -16.31
C LEU A 398 7.27 -5.63 -17.64
N PRO A 399 8.40 -6.32 -17.77
CA PRO A 399 9.10 -6.42 -19.06
C PRO A 399 8.19 -7.01 -20.15
N GLY A 400 8.28 -6.44 -21.35
CA GLY A 400 7.52 -6.87 -22.52
C GLY A 400 6.31 -6.00 -22.87
N PHE A 401 6.18 -4.80 -22.28
CA PHE A 401 5.07 -3.88 -22.53
C PHE A 401 5.43 -2.72 -23.49
N HIS A 402 6.57 -2.07 -23.29
CA HIS A 402 6.96 -0.88 -24.06
C HIS A 402 7.65 -1.25 -25.37
N GLN A 403 7.41 -0.43 -26.41
CA GLN A 403 8.12 -0.50 -27.69
C GLN A 403 9.49 0.15 -27.59
N PHE A 404 10.49 -0.43 -28.25
CA PHE A 404 11.86 0.08 -28.32
C PHE A 404 12.58 -0.46 -29.55
N GLU A 405 13.71 0.13 -29.90
CA GLU A 405 14.57 -0.38 -30.98
C GLU A 405 16.05 -0.23 -30.62
N TRP A 406 16.90 -1.06 -31.23
CA TRP A 406 18.35 -0.99 -31.08
C TRP A 406 19.00 -0.60 -32.41
N GLN A 407 19.97 0.30 -32.34
CA GLN A 407 20.72 0.77 -33.51
C GLN A 407 22.23 0.70 -33.24
N PRO A 408 22.99 -0.15 -33.97
CA PRO A 408 22.53 -1.20 -34.88
C PRO A 408 21.74 -2.30 -34.16
N ALA A 409 21.01 -3.12 -34.92
CA ALA A 409 20.30 -4.27 -34.36
C ALA A 409 21.26 -5.22 -33.61
N LEU A 410 20.81 -5.73 -32.47
CA LEU A 410 21.61 -6.60 -31.62
C LEU A 410 21.92 -7.93 -32.31
N LYS A 411 23.19 -8.35 -32.29
CA LYS A 411 23.63 -9.65 -32.80
C LYS A 411 23.02 -10.77 -31.96
N ASN A 412 22.45 -11.79 -32.60
CA ASN A 412 21.89 -12.99 -31.96
C ASN A 412 20.75 -12.74 -30.95
N VAL A 413 20.10 -11.56 -30.99
CA VAL A 413 18.94 -11.24 -30.14
C VAL A 413 17.74 -10.93 -31.04
N SER A 414 16.57 -11.47 -30.70
CA SER A 414 15.33 -11.21 -31.45
C SER A 414 14.86 -9.77 -31.29
N THR A 415 14.36 -9.17 -32.38
CA THR A 415 13.78 -7.81 -32.41
C THR A 415 12.41 -7.70 -31.73
N SER A 416 11.79 -8.82 -31.33
CA SER A 416 10.48 -8.79 -30.66
C SER A 416 10.56 -8.08 -29.31
N CYS A 417 9.75 -7.03 -29.12
CA CYS A 417 9.69 -6.26 -27.87
C CYS A 417 8.76 -6.87 -26.82
N ASN A 418 7.82 -7.74 -27.23
CA ASN A 418 6.72 -8.24 -26.38
C ASN A 418 7.07 -9.53 -25.61
N VAL A 419 8.35 -9.70 -25.24
CA VAL A 419 8.83 -10.90 -24.55
C VAL A 419 8.78 -10.70 -23.04
N GLY A 420 7.95 -11.49 -22.35
CA GLY A 420 7.84 -11.47 -20.89
C GLY A 420 8.83 -12.40 -20.18
N ILE A 421 8.34 -13.15 -19.20
CA ILE A 421 9.14 -14.17 -18.49
C ILE A 421 9.35 -15.37 -19.43
N ILE A 422 10.61 -15.77 -19.59
CA ILE A 422 11.02 -16.91 -20.40
C ILE A 422 11.69 -17.99 -19.54
N ASN A 423 11.73 -19.22 -20.07
CA ASN A 423 12.49 -20.30 -19.46
C ASN A 423 13.98 -20.07 -19.71
N GLY A 424 14.80 -20.04 -18.65
CA GLY A 424 16.23 -19.74 -18.76
C GLY A 424 17.03 -20.84 -19.46
N LEU A 425 16.48 -22.07 -19.56
CA LEU A 425 17.07 -23.17 -20.34
C LEU A 425 17.19 -22.85 -21.85
N SER A 426 16.52 -21.81 -22.35
CA SER A 426 16.73 -21.25 -23.70
C SER A 426 16.72 -22.27 -24.85
N GLY A 427 15.88 -23.32 -24.73
CA GLY A 427 15.73 -24.35 -25.76
C GLY A 427 16.60 -25.60 -25.59
N TRP A 428 17.22 -25.80 -24.43
CA TRP A 428 17.96 -27.03 -24.11
C TRP A 428 17.10 -28.27 -24.41
N ALA A 429 17.56 -29.13 -25.31
CA ALA A 429 16.87 -30.34 -25.70
C ALA A 429 16.69 -31.25 -24.48
N SER A 430 15.45 -31.58 -24.16
CA SER A 430 15.12 -32.53 -23.08
C SER A 430 15.14 -33.97 -23.58
N SER A 431 16.12 -34.32 -24.44
CA SER A 431 16.32 -35.70 -24.89
C SER A 431 16.98 -36.51 -23.79
N VAL A 432 16.66 -37.80 -23.70
CA VAL A 432 17.31 -38.73 -22.76
C VAL A 432 18.75 -39.01 -23.18
N ASP A 433 19.07 -38.82 -24.46
CA ASP A 433 20.41 -39.03 -25.01
C ASP A 433 21.37 -37.87 -24.67
N ASP A 434 20.83 -36.69 -24.36
CA ASP A 434 21.60 -35.49 -24.04
C ASP A 434 21.83 -35.36 -22.52
N ILE A 435 22.74 -34.47 -22.11
CA ILE A 435 22.95 -34.15 -20.70
C ILE A 435 21.63 -33.63 -20.10
N PRO A 436 21.13 -34.23 -19.01
CA PRO A 436 19.83 -33.90 -18.46
C PRO A 436 19.80 -32.47 -17.93
N ALA A 437 18.78 -31.71 -18.33
CA ALA A 437 18.51 -30.37 -17.81
C ALA A 437 17.81 -30.44 -16.45
N ASP A 438 18.51 -30.94 -15.42
CA ASP A 438 18.01 -31.12 -14.04
C ASP A 438 17.97 -29.80 -13.24
N THR A 439 17.44 -28.75 -13.88
CA THR A 439 17.27 -27.44 -13.24
C THR A 439 15.98 -26.76 -13.70
N ILE A 440 15.45 -25.89 -12.85
CA ILE A 440 14.31 -25.05 -13.17
C ILE A 440 14.77 -23.61 -13.09
N THR A 441 14.54 -22.85 -14.16
CA THR A 441 15.03 -21.48 -14.29
C THR A 441 13.98 -20.57 -14.92
N ARG A 442 13.94 -19.30 -14.51
CA ARG A 442 13.11 -18.26 -15.11
C ARG A 442 13.92 -16.98 -15.22
N ARG A 443 13.83 -16.32 -16.36
CA ARG A 443 14.51 -15.04 -16.59
C ARG A 443 13.66 -14.08 -17.41
N PHE A 444 14.06 -12.82 -17.40
CA PHE A 444 13.71 -11.87 -18.45
C PHE A 444 14.81 -11.86 -19.51
N ARG A 445 14.46 -11.45 -20.74
CA ARG A 445 15.47 -11.06 -21.73
C ARG A 445 16.09 -9.72 -21.29
N TYR A 446 17.41 -9.59 -21.38
CA TYR A 446 18.12 -8.53 -20.68
C TYR A 446 17.75 -7.14 -21.22
N ASP A 447 17.75 -6.96 -22.53
CA ASP A 447 17.31 -5.73 -23.20
C ASP A 447 15.89 -5.29 -22.78
N VAL A 448 14.92 -6.20 -22.75
CA VAL A 448 13.53 -5.89 -22.37
C VAL A 448 13.44 -5.50 -20.89
N ALA A 449 14.22 -6.14 -20.03
CA ALA A 449 14.31 -5.78 -18.62
C ALA A 449 14.92 -4.38 -18.43
N LEU A 450 15.97 -4.03 -19.17
CA LEU A 450 16.57 -2.69 -19.12
C LEU A 450 15.60 -1.61 -19.58
N VAL A 451 14.86 -1.86 -20.65
CA VAL A 451 13.82 -0.93 -21.15
C VAL A 451 12.75 -0.69 -20.10
N SER A 452 12.22 -1.76 -19.49
CA SER A 452 11.23 -1.64 -18.41
C SER A 452 11.80 -0.92 -17.18
N ALA A 453 13.07 -1.15 -16.84
CA ALA A 453 13.73 -0.46 -15.74
C ALA A 453 13.96 1.04 -16.01
N LEU A 454 14.32 1.42 -17.24
CA LEU A 454 14.46 2.83 -17.64
C LEU A 454 13.11 3.54 -17.70
N LYS A 455 12.07 2.86 -18.18
CA LYS A 455 10.70 3.40 -18.17
C LYS A 455 10.17 3.62 -16.77
N ASP A 456 10.45 2.71 -15.85
CA ASP A 456 10.13 2.89 -14.42
C ASP A 456 10.88 4.08 -13.77
N LEU A 457 11.98 4.55 -14.38
CA LEU A 457 12.76 5.73 -13.96
C LEU A 457 12.44 7.00 -14.78
N GLU A 458 11.47 6.96 -15.69
CA GLU A 458 11.15 8.09 -16.60
C GLU A 458 10.90 9.40 -15.84
N GLU A 459 10.08 9.37 -14.79
CA GLU A 459 9.82 10.55 -13.96
C GLU A 459 11.10 11.11 -13.30
N ASP A 460 11.99 10.25 -12.79
CA ASP A 460 13.23 10.66 -12.12
C ASP A 460 14.23 11.26 -13.12
N ILE A 461 14.29 10.70 -14.33
CA ILE A 461 15.12 11.24 -15.42
C ILE A 461 14.58 12.61 -15.86
N MET A 462 13.27 12.75 -16.04
CA MET A 462 12.66 14.02 -16.44
C MET A 462 12.75 15.08 -15.33
N ASP A 463 12.60 14.71 -14.05
CA ASP A 463 12.84 15.60 -12.92
C ASP A 463 14.30 16.07 -12.90
N GLY A 464 15.27 15.16 -13.10
CA GLY A 464 16.69 15.50 -13.12
C GLY A 464 17.08 16.42 -14.29
N LEU A 465 16.49 16.25 -15.47
CA LEU A 465 16.70 17.15 -16.61
C LEU A 465 16.23 18.59 -16.30
N ARG A 466 15.04 18.70 -15.69
CA ARG A 466 14.49 20.00 -15.24
C ARG A 466 15.36 20.65 -14.18
N GLU A 467 15.83 19.89 -13.19
CA GLU A 467 16.72 20.39 -12.12
C GLU A 467 18.06 20.87 -12.67
N CYS A 468 18.58 20.23 -13.72
CA CYS A 468 19.81 20.65 -14.40
C CYS A 468 19.61 21.81 -15.38
N GLY A 469 18.38 22.31 -15.57
CA GLY A 469 18.06 23.39 -16.50
C GLY A 469 18.27 23.01 -17.97
N MET A 470 18.25 21.73 -18.31
CA MET A 470 18.40 21.26 -19.68
C MET A 470 17.05 21.31 -20.41
N GLU A 471 17.04 21.80 -21.66
CA GLU A 471 15.82 21.80 -22.47
C GLU A 471 15.49 20.38 -22.95
N ASP A 472 14.25 19.93 -22.72
CA ASP A 472 13.80 18.57 -23.02
C ASP A 472 13.97 18.16 -24.49
N SER A 473 13.94 19.13 -25.41
CA SER A 473 13.99 18.96 -26.87
C SER A 473 15.42 18.83 -27.43
N THR A 474 16.43 19.38 -26.75
CA THR A 474 17.83 19.36 -27.22
C THR A 474 18.58 18.11 -26.76
N CYS A 475 18.23 17.58 -25.58
CA CYS A 475 18.84 16.38 -24.99
C CYS A 475 18.22 15.06 -25.50
N THR A 476 18.15 14.84 -26.82
CA THR A 476 17.59 13.59 -27.39
C THR A 476 18.64 12.48 -27.59
N SER A 477 19.92 12.83 -27.68
CA SER A 477 21.03 11.88 -27.78
C SER A 477 22.06 12.05 -26.66
N GLY A 478 22.91 11.04 -26.48
CA GLY A 478 24.05 11.13 -25.57
C GLY A 478 23.80 10.65 -24.14
N PHE A 479 22.70 9.91 -23.88
CA PHE A 479 22.51 9.31 -22.57
C PHE A 479 23.45 8.12 -22.35
N SER A 480 24.02 8.07 -21.15
CA SER A 480 24.88 7.00 -20.66
C SER A 480 24.27 6.43 -19.39
N VAL A 481 24.12 5.11 -19.34
CA VAL A 481 23.48 4.40 -18.23
C VAL A 481 24.50 3.45 -17.60
N MET A 482 24.81 3.70 -16.33
CA MET A 482 25.71 2.87 -15.55
C MET A 482 24.92 1.77 -14.84
N ILE A 483 25.25 0.51 -15.13
CA ILE A 483 24.55 -0.66 -14.56
C ILE A 483 25.51 -1.44 -13.67
N LYS A 484 25.12 -1.65 -12.41
CA LYS A 484 25.76 -2.62 -11.52
C LYS A 484 25.13 -3.98 -11.71
N GLU A 485 25.93 -4.98 -12.05
CA GLU A 485 25.51 -6.39 -12.14
C GLU A 485 25.96 -7.16 -10.90
N SER A 486 25.15 -8.14 -10.49
CA SER A 486 25.40 -8.95 -9.30
C SER A 486 24.86 -10.36 -9.48
N CYS A 487 25.63 -11.36 -9.07
CA CYS A 487 25.22 -12.76 -9.03
C CYS A 487 25.67 -13.37 -7.71
N ASP A 488 24.78 -14.10 -7.06
CA ASP A 488 25.06 -14.71 -5.76
C ASP A 488 24.34 -16.05 -5.61
N GLY A 489 25.00 -16.97 -4.91
CA GLY A 489 24.53 -18.30 -4.58
C GLY A 489 23.84 -18.33 -3.22
N MET A 490 22.76 -19.11 -3.13
CA MET A 490 21.95 -19.28 -1.92
C MET A 490 21.85 -20.76 -1.56
N GLY A 491 22.35 -21.13 -0.38
CA GLY A 491 22.11 -22.45 0.22
C GLY A 491 20.78 -22.57 0.97
N ASP A 492 20.46 -23.78 1.41
CA ASP A 492 19.30 -24.12 2.24
C ASP A 492 17.96 -23.71 1.62
N VAL A 493 17.78 -23.99 0.33
CA VAL A 493 16.54 -23.76 -0.41
C VAL A 493 15.87 -25.10 -0.64
N SER A 494 15.07 -25.54 0.33
CA SER A 494 14.48 -26.89 0.36
C SER A 494 13.70 -27.22 -0.91
N GLU A 495 13.97 -28.38 -1.51
CA GLU A 495 13.22 -28.85 -2.66
C GLU A 495 11.72 -29.07 -2.30
N LYS A 496 10.81 -28.71 -3.20
CA LYS A 496 9.38 -29.00 -3.04
C LYS A 496 9.04 -30.38 -3.60
N HIS A 497 8.05 -31.04 -3.02
CA HIS A 497 7.44 -32.21 -3.65
C HIS A 497 6.62 -31.78 -4.88
N GLY A 498 6.53 -32.65 -5.89
CA GLY A 498 5.72 -32.42 -7.09
C GLY A 498 6.36 -33.00 -8.35
N GLY A 499 5.65 -32.93 -9.47
CA GLY A 499 6.21 -33.29 -10.78
C GLY A 499 7.27 -32.30 -11.24
N GLY A 500 8.32 -32.81 -11.88
CA GLY A 500 9.48 -32.04 -12.37
C GLY A 500 10.78 -32.81 -12.17
N PRO A 501 11.92 -32.30 -12.69
CA PRO A 501 13.22 -32.90 -12.45
C PRO A 501 13.59 -32.88 -10.97
N VAL A 502 14.63 -33.64 -10.62
CA VAL A 502 15.30 -33.52 -9.32
C VAL A 502 16.08 -32.22 -9.35
N VAL A 503 15.92 -31.40 -8.30
CA VAL A 503 16.49 -30.04 -8.28
C VAL A 503 17.37 -29.89 -7.03
N PRO A 504 18.57 -29.27 -7.14
CA PRO A 504 19.43 -29.07 -5.98
C PRO A 504 18.79 -28.12 -4.95
N GLU A 505 19.11 -28.30 -3.66
CA GLU A 505 18.65 -27.41 -2.58
C GLU A 505 19.43 -26.08 -2.49
N LYS A 506 19.93 -25.62 -3.64
CA LYS A 506 20.67 -24.38 -3.84
C LYS A 506 20.03 -23.59 -4.96
N ALA A 507 20.08 -22.28 -4.85
CA ALA A 507 19.59 -21.38 -5.87
C ALA A 507 20.64 -20.32 -6.19
N VAL A 508 20.72 -19.91 -7.46
CA VAL A 508 21.54 -18.78 -7.89
C VAL A 508 20.61 -17.68 -8.40
N ARG A 509 20.94 -16.44 -8.06
CA ARG A 509 20.20 -15.27 -8.54
C ARG A 509 21.13 -14.27 -9.20
N PHE A 510 20.83 -13.98 -10.45
CA PHE A 510 21.44 -12.89 -11.21
C PHE A 510 20.52 -11.68 -11.20
N SER A 511 21.07 -10.49 -10.96
CA SER A 511 20.32 -9.24 -10.77
C SER A 511 21.16 -8.04 -11.20
N PHE A 512 20.49 -6.91 -11.43
CA PHE A 512 21.16 -5.66 -11.77
C PHE A 512 20.52 -4.46 -11.09
N THR A 513 21.24 -3.35 -11.04
CA THR A 513 20.78 -2.06 -10.52
C THR A 513 21.25 -0.95 -11.44
N VAL A 514 20.35 -0.04 -11.82
CA VAL A 514 20.71 1.20 -12.51
C VAL A 514 21.33 2.14 -11.47
N MET A 515 22.63 2.40 -11.60
CA MET A 515 23.39 3.20 -10.63
C MET A 515 23.30 4.69 -10.93
N SER A 516 23.44 5.07 -12.19
CA SER A 516 23.30 6.45 -12.62
C SER A 516 22.88 6.54 -14.09
N VAL A 517 22.22 7.64 -14.42
CA VAL A 517 21.95 8.07 -15.79
C VAL A 517 22.55 9.45 -15.96
N SER A 518 23.37 9.60 -16.98
CA SER A 518 24.03 10.85 -17.33
C SER A 518 23.79 11.19 -18.80
N VAL A 519 23.96 12.45 -19.15
CA VAL A 519 23.81 12.94 -20.52
C VAL A 519 24.99 13.82 -20.91
N LEU A 520 25.47 13.63 -22.13
CA LEU A 520 26.36 14.58 -22.79
C LEU A 520 25.52 15.38 -23.79
N ALA A 521 25.21 16.64 -23.48
CA ALA A 521 24.49 17.52 -24.39
C ALA A 521 25.43 18.03 -25.49
N ASP A 522 24.91 18.23 -26.70
CA ASP A 522 25.71 18.62 -27.88
C ASP A 522 26.49 19.95 -27.71
N GLU A 523 26.05 20.81 -26.77
CA GLU A 523 26.68 22.10 -26.47
C GLU A 523 27.65 22.07 -25.27
N GLN A 524 27.78 20.95 -24.56
CA GLN A 524 28.59 20.84 -23.34
C GLN A 524 29.72 19.80 -23.48
N GLU A 525 30.95 20.18 -23.11
CA GLU A 525 32.10 19.25 -23.12
C GLU A 525 32.09 18.24 -21.95
N LYS A 526 31.22 18.43 -20.94
CA LYS A 526 31.18 17.59 -19.73
C LYS A 526 29.85 16.86 -19.61
N GLU A 527 29.95 15.58 -19.32
CA GLU A 527 28.82 14.72 -18.99
C GLU A 527 28.18 15.17 -17.66
N VAL A 528 26.86 15.37 -17.67
CA VAL A 528 26.07 15.78 -16.51
C VAL A 528 25.25 14.60 -16.01
N THR A 529 25.36 14.30 -14.71
CA THR A 529 24.59 13.23 -14.08
C THR A 529 23.17 13.70 -13.77
N ILE A 530 22.17 13.06 -14.39
CA ILE A 530 20.74 13.37 -14.22
C ILE A 530 20.15 12.58 -13.05
N PHE A 531 20.49 11.30 -12.97
CA PHE A 531 20.00 10.38 -11.95
C PHE A 531 21.16 9.68 -11.29
N THR A 532 21.10 9.51 -9.97
CA THR A 532 21.99 8.64 -9.21
C THR A 532 21.17 7.91 -8.15
N GLU A 533 21.32 6.59 -8.07
CA GLU A 533 20.63 5.78 -7.07
C GLU A 533 21.14 6.16 -5.67
N ALA A 534 20.27 6.78 -4.87
CA ALA A 534 20.62 7.27 -3.54
C ALA A 534 20.96 6.14 -2.55
N LYS A 535 20.38 4.93 -2.75
CA LYS A 535 20.61 3.77 -1.86
C LYS A 535 20.99 2.53 -2.69
N PRO A 536 22.22 2.46 -3.21
CA PRO A 536 22.64 1.42 -4.17
C PRO A 536 22.76 0.02 -3.55
N ASN A 537 22.73 -0.08 -2.22
CA ASN A 537 22.78 -1.33 -1.47
C ASN A 537 21.41 -1.74 -0.88
N SER A 538 20.31 -1.11 -1.32
CA SER A 538 18.96 -1.49 -0.88
C SER A 538 18.43 -2.66 -1.71
N GLU A 539 17.68 -3.55 -1.05
CA GLU A 539 16.86 -4.57 -1.72
C GLU A 539 15.78 -3.97 -2.64
N MET A 540 15.45 -2.69 -2.48
CA MET A 540 14.41 -2.00 -3.26
C MET A 540 14.88 -1.56 -4.67
N SER A 541 16.18 -1.47 -4.91
CA SER A 541 16.78 -1.07 -6.20
C SER A 541 17.48 -2.24 -6.93
N CYS A 542 17.56 -3.41 -6.30
CA CYS A 542 18.17 -4.62 -6.89
C CYS A 542 17.14 -5.39 -7.74
N LYS A 543 17.08 -5.11 -9.05
CA LYS A 543 16.12 -5.72 -9.97
C LYS A 543 16.54 -7.16 -10.34
N PRO A 544 15.68 -8.18 -10.14
CA PRO A 544 15.99 -9.55 -10.50
C PRO A 544 15.90 -9.78 -12.01
N LEU A 545 16.90 -10.45 -12.58
CA LEU A 545 16.90 -10.77 -14.01
C LEU A 545 16.73 -12.27 -14.26
N CYS A 546 17.45 -13.11 -13.51
CA CYS A 546 17.39 -14.57 -13.65
C CYS A 546 17.41 -15.26 -12.29
N LEU A 547 16.50 -16.23 -12.11
CA LEU A 547 16.43 -17.12 -10.97
C LEU A 547 16.62 -18.56 -11.45
N MET A 548 17.48 -19.31 -10.78
CA MET A 548 17.75 -20.71 -11.13
C MET A 548 17.99 -21.53 -9.87
N PHE A 549 17.58 -22.80 -9.89
CA PHE A 549 17.99 -23.76 -8.88
C PHE A 549 19.20 -24.53 -9.38
N VAL A 550 20.38 -24.03 -9.04
CA VAL A 550 21.68 -24.52 -9.49
C VAL A 550 22.65 -24.41 -8.31
N ASP A 551 23.59 -25.33 -8.21
CA ASP A 551 24.74 -25.16 -7.33
C ASP A 551 25.73 -24.22 -8.02
N GLU A 552 26.17 -23.15 -7.34
CA GLU A 552 27.19 -22.24 -7.87
C GLU A 552 28.48 -22.97 -8.30
N SER A 553 28.73 -24.16 -7.73
CA SER A 553 29.92 -24.98 -8.02
C SER A 553 29.73 -25.90 -9.24
N ASP A 554 28.51 -25.99 -9.80
CA ASP A 554 28.21 -26.72 -11.02
C ASP A 554 28.35 -25.78 -12.23
N HIS A 555 29.57 -25.74 -12.75
CA HIS A 555 29.96 -24.82 -13.82
C HIS A 555 29.20 -25.06 -15.13
N GLU A 556 28.86 -26.32 -15.45
CA GLU A 556 28.20 -26.69 -16.70
C GLU A 556 26.79 -26.10 -16.76
N THR A 557 25.99 -26.37 -15.72
CA THR A 557 24.62 -25.84 -15.65
C THR A 557 24.63 -24.32 -15.49
N LEU A 558 25.55 -23.77 -14.70
CA LEU A 558 25.65 -22.32 -14.49
C LEU A 558 25.96 -21.57 -15.79
N THR A 559 26.95 -22.04 -16.55
CA THR A 559 27.34 -21.43 -17.84
C THR A 559 26.28 -21.62 -18.91
N ALA A 560 25.61 -22.78 -18.96
CA ALA A 560 24.51 -23.02 -19.90
C ALA A 560 23.33 -22.06 -19.68
N VAL A 561 22.99 -21.73 -18.42
CA VAL A 561 21.89 -20.81 -18.09
C VAL A 561 22.30 -19.34 -18.22
N LEU A 562 23.53 -18.97 -17.82
CA LEU A 562 24.01 -17.58 -17.88
C LEU A 562 24.58 -17.18 -19.25
N GLY A 563 24.96 -18.15 -20.10
CA GLY A 563 25.52 -17.91 -21.44
C GLY A 563 24.67 -16.97 -22.31
N PRO A 564 23.33 -17.20 -22.44
CA PRO A 564 22.45 -16.28 -23.15
C PRO A 564 22.45 -14.85 -22.59
N ILE A 565 22.54 -14.68 -21.26
CA ILE A 565 22.57 -13.35 -20.62
C ILE A 565 23.87 -12.63 -20.95
N VAL A 566 25.01 -13.34 -20.93
CA VAL A 566 26.32 -12.78 -21.31
C VAL A 566 26.34 -12.40 -22.79
N ALA A 567 25.77 -13.24 -23.66
CA ALA A 567 25.68 -12.94 -25.10
C ALA A 567 24.82 -11.69 -25.37
N GLU A 568 23.64 -11.58 -24.74
CA GLU A 568 22.77 -10.40 -24.79
C GLU A 568 23.52 -9.15 -24.28
N ARG A 569 24.18 -9.25 -23.12
CA ARG A 569 25.00 -8.17 -22.52
C ARG A 569 26.08 -7.66 -23.47
N ASN A 570 26.85 -8.57 -24.06
CA ASN A 570 27.97 -8.21 -24.94
C ASN A 570 27.47 -7.57 -26.24
N ALA A 571 26.36 -8.06 -26.80
CA ALA A 571 25.74 -7.43 -27.98
C ALA A 571 25.25 -6.00 -27.67
N MET A 572 24.70 -5.75 -26.47
CA MET A 572 24.22 -4.42 -26.07
C MET A 572 25.33 -3.39 -25.89
N LYS A 573 26.56 -3.79 -25.55
CA LYS A 573 27.70 -2.86 -25.40
C LYS A 573 28.07 -2.13 -26.69
N GLU A 574 27.85 -2.76 -27.84
CA GLU A 574 28.22 -2.23 -29.16
C GLU A 574 27.10 -1.37 -29.79
N SER A 575 25.92 -1.30 -29.18
CA SER A 575 24.74 -0.65 -29.74
C SER A 575 24.19 0.46 -28.85
N ARG A 576 23.27 1.27 -29.39
CA ARG A 576 22.48 2.24 -28.64
C ARG A 576 21.00 1.86 -28.69
N LEU A 577 20.31 2.04 -27.56
CA LEU A 577 18.88 1.84 -27.43
C LEU A 577 18.14 3.13 -27.77
N ILE A 578 17.11 3.06 -28.59
CA ILE A 578 16.16 4.15 -28.82
C ILE A 578 14.86 3.81 -28.10
N LEU A 579 14.47 4.70 -27.19
CA LEU A 579 13.28 4.54 -26.34
C LEU A 579 12.57 5.89 -26.21
N SER A 580 11.25 5.92 -26.39
CA SER A 580 10.43 7.11 -26.12
C SER A 580 10.46 7.40 -24.62
N VAL A 581 10.94 8.56 -24.17
CA VAL A 581 10.96 9.01 -22.77
C VAL A 581 10.60 10.49 -22.72
N GLY A 582 9.59 10.86 -21.94
CA GLY A 582 9.03 12.21 -21.92
C GLY A 582 8.33 12.57 -23.24
N GLY A 583 7.78 11.59 -23.95
CA GLY A 583 7.11 11.77 -25.25
C GLY A 583 8.05 11.89 -26.45
N LEU A 584 9.37 11.87 -26.26
CA LEU A 584 10.37 11.99 -27.33
C LEU A 584 11.26 10.74 -27.42
N PRO A 585 11.67 10.30 -28.62
CA PRO A 585 12.65 9.23 -28.77
C PRO A 585 14.02 9.70 -28.26
N ARG A 586 14.61 8.97 -27.31
CA ARG A 586 15.93 9.25 -26.74
C ARG A 586 16.89 8.08 -26.93
N ALA A 587 18.17 8.38 -27.15
CA ALA A 587 19.21 7.39 -27.38
C ALA A 587 20.08 7.13 -26.14
N PHE A 588 20.17 5.87 -25.71
CA PHE A 588 20.89 5.41 -24.52
C PHE A 588 22.02 4.46 -24.86
N ARG A 589 23.18 4.64 -24.21
CA ARG A 589 24.31 3.70 -24.19
C ARG A 589 24.43 3.09 -22.79
N PHE A 590 24.86 1.83 -22.74
CA PHE A 590 24.95 1.09 -21.48
C PHE A 590 26.38 0.71 -21.13
N HIS A 591 26.73 0.94 -19.87
CA HIS A 591 28.01 0.54 -19.29
C HIS A 591 27.75 -0.46 -18.15
N PHE A 592 28.06 -1.72 -18.41
CA PHE A 592 27.87 -2.82 -17.46
C PHE A 592 29.10 -2.97 -16.57
N ARG A 593 28.89 -2.90 -15.25
CA ARG A 593 29.90 -3.06 -14.20
C ARG A 593 29.55 -4.25 -13.33
N GLY A 594 30.25 -5.36 -13.58
CA GLY A 594 30.10 -6.59 -12.83
C GLY A 594 30.89 -6.55 -11.51
N THR A 595 30.32 -5.94 -10.47
CA THR A 595 31.01 -5.71 -9.17
C THR A 595 30.39 -6.46 -7.99
N GLY A 596 29.11 -6.84 -8.08
CA GLY A 596 28.38 -7.45 -6.98
C GLY A 596 28.53 -8.97 -6.91
N TYR A 597 29.77 -9.46 -7.04
CA TYR A 597 30.14 -10.87 -6.95
C TYR A 597 31.06 -11.07 -5.76
N ASP A 598 30.89 -12.19 -5.04
CA ASP A 598 31.86 -12.56 -4.01
C ASP A 598 33.15 -13.11 -4.64
N GLU A 599 34.24 -13.20 -3.86
CA GLU A 599 35.52 -13.66 -4.40
C GLU A 599 35.45 -15.10 -4.95
N LYS A 600 34.57 -15.95 -4.40
CA LYS A 600 34.42 -17.32 -4.87
C LYS A 600 33.88 -17.33 -6.31
N MET A 601 32.78 -16.62 -6.53
CA MET A 601 32.13 -16.50 -7.83
C MET A 601 33.04 -15.80 -8.86
N VAL A 602 33.76 -14.74 -8.47
CA VAL A 602 34.73 -14.08 -9.37
C VAL A 602 35.80 -15.05 -9.84
N ARG A 603 36.39 -15.83 -8.93
CA ARG A 603 37.45 -16.80 -9.29
C ARG A 603 36.93 -17.87 -10.25
N GLU A 604 35.71 -18.35 -10.04
CA GLU A 604 35.08 -19.36 -10.88
C GLU A 604 34.72 -18.83 -12.28
N MET A 605 34.19 -17.60 -12.38
CA MET A 605 33.79 -17.00 -13.67
C MET A 605 34.98 -16.49 -14.51
N GLU A 606 36.07 -16.09 -13.85
CA GLU A 606 37.33 -15.63 -14.49
C GLU A 606 38.38 -16.75 -14.64
N GLY A 607 38.02 -18.01 -14.38
CA GLY A 607 38.91 -19.16 -14.60
C GLY A 607 40.15 -19.21 -13.71
N LEU A 608 40.09 -18.53 -12.55
CA LEU A 608 41.13 -18.52 -11.54
C LEU A 608 40.98 -19.73 -10.61
N GLU A 609 42.11 -20.18 -10.06
CA GLU A 609 42.08 -21.16 -8.98
C GLU A 609 41.29 -20.67 -7.76
N ALA A 610 40.72 -21.61 -7.01
CA ALA A 610 39.91 -21.33 -5.82
C ALA A 610 40.67 -20.52 -4.73
N SER A 611 39.93 -19.95 -3.78
CA SER A 611 40.44 -18.99 -2.79
C SER A 611 41.60 -19.47 -1.90
N GLY A 612 41.87 -20.78 -1.85
CA GLY A 612 42.99 -21.38 -1.11
C GLY A 612 44.32 -21.42 -1.88
N SER A 613 44.33 -20.98 -3.14
CA SER A 613 45.50 -20.98 -4.03
C SER A 613 46.72 -20.25 -3.45
N THR A 614 47.89 -20.56 -4.02
CA THR A 614 49.10 -19.75 -3.87
C THR A 614 48.92 -18.34 -4.43
N TYR A 615 48.13 -18.16 -5.50
CA TYR A 615 47.82 -16.83 -6.05
C TYR A 615 46.65 -16.20 -5.28
N VAL A 616 47.01 -15.27 -4.40
CA VAL A 616 46.13 -14.79 -3.33
C VAL A 616 45.11 -13.77 -3.80
N CYS A 617 45.45 -12.98 -4.82
CA CYS A 617 44.64 -11.87 -5.30
C CYS A 617 43.89 -12.23 -6.58
N THR A 618 42.75 -11.58 -6.81
CA THR A 618 42.03 -11.60 -8.10
C THR A 618 42.42 -10.40 -8.98
N LEU A 619 43.19 -9.46 -8.44
CA LEU A 619 43.54 -8.18 -9.09
C LEU A 619 45.01 -8.12 -9.53
N CYS A 620 45.90 -8.81 -8.81
CA CYS A 620 47.34 -8.83 -9.10
C CYS A 620 47.91 -10.26 -9.05
N ASP A 621 49.11 -10.44 -9.59
CA ASP A 621 49.75 -11.75 -9.74
C ASP A 621 50.54 -12.23 -8.53
N SER A 622 50.49 -11.48 -7.42
CA SER A 622 51.26 -11.77 -6.21
C SER A 622 50.91 -13.13 -5.61
N THR A 623 51.95 -13.86 -5.19
CA THR A 623 51.79 -15.10 -4.44
C THR A 623 51.50 -14.82 -2.97
N ARG A 624 50.96 -15.80 -2.24
CA ARG A 624 50.65 -15.64 -0.81
C ARG A 624 51.89 -15.42 0.06
N ALA A 625 53.05 -15.92 -0.36
CA ALA A 625 54.32 -15.68 0.31
C ALA A 625 54.85 -14.26 0.03
N GLU A 626 54.80 -13.83 -1.23
CA GLU A 626 55.21 -12.49 -1.66
C GLU A 626 54.32 -11.39 -1.07
N ALA A 627 53.00 -11.55 -1.16
CA ALA A 627 52.02 -10.66 -0.55
C ALA A 627 52.17 -10.56 0.97
N SER A 628 52.68 -11.61 1.62
CA SER A 628 52.96 -11.61 3.06
C SER A 628 54.21 -10.83 3.43
N GLN A 629 55.15 -10.61 2.50
CA GLN A 629 56.38 -9.85 2.71
C GLN A 629 56.19 -8.37 2.38
N ASN A 630 55.61 -8.06 1.22
CA ASN A 630 55.46 -6.68 0.74
C ASN A 630 54.15 -6.02 1.24
N MET A 631 53.06 -6.80 1.40
CA MET A 631 51.72 -6.41 1.87
C MET A 631 51.00 -5.27 1.11
N VAL A 632 51.60 -4.09 0.99
CA VAL A 632 50.97 -2.84 0.53
C VAL A 632 51.33 -2.43 -0.90
N LEU A 633 52.55 -2.67 -1.38
CA LEU A 633 52.99 -2.15 -2.68
C LEU A 633 52.70 -3.15 -3.80
N HIS A 634 51.48 -3.08 -4.36
CA HIS A 634 51.07 -3.86 -5.52
C HIS A 634 50.22 -2.98 -6.44
N SER A 635 50.14 -3.34 -7.72
CA SER A 635 49.28 -2.70 -8.72
C SER A 635 48.28 -3.70 -9.28
N ILE A 636 47.15 -3.21 -9.80
CA ILE A 636 46.17 -4.05 -10.49
C ILE A 636 46.73 -4.41 -11.87
N THR A 637 46.87 -5.70 -12.14
CA THR A 637 47.35 -6.22 -13.43
C THR A 637 46.28 -6.99 -14.17
N ARG A 638 45.54 -7.86 -13.48
CA ARG A 638 44.56 -8.76 -14.11
C ARG A 638 43.41 -8.01 -14.76
N SER A 639 43.05 -8.46 -15.96
CA SER A 639 41.85 -8.06 -16.70
C SER A 639 41.20 -9.27 -17.38
N HIS A 640 39.97 -9.12 -17.85
CA HIS A 640 39.23 -10.20 -18.52
C HIS A 640 39.93 -10.67 -19.80
N ASP A 641 40.35 -9.74 -20.66
CA ASP A 641 41.03 -10.05 -21.92
C ASP A 641 42.38 -10.74 -21.66
N GLU A 642 43.13 -10.26 -20.66
CA GLU A 642 44.38 -10.91 -20.27
C GLU A 642 44.17 -12.33 -19.74
N ASN A 643 43.10 -12.58 -18.98
CA ASN A 643 42.79 -13.94 -18.51
C ASN A 643 42.42 -14.87 -19.67
N LEU A 644 41.73 -14.36 -20.71
CA LEU A 644 41.46 -15.13 -21.93
C LEU A 644 42.76 -15.53 -22.63
N ASP A 645 43.68 -14.58 -22.80
CA ASP A 645 45.00 -14.84 -23.41
C ASP A 645 45.83 -15.82 -22.58
N ARG A 646 45.85 -15.67 -21.25
CA ARG A 646 46.54 -16.59 -20.32
C ARG A 646 45.96 -18.00 -20.41
N TYR A 647 44.64 -18.14 -20.54
CA TYR A 647 44.02 -19.45 -20.74
C TYR A 647 44.41 -20.08 -22.07
N GLU A 648 44.49 -19.30 -23.16
CA GLU A 648 44.92 -19.81 -24.46
C GLU A 648 46.39 -20.29 -24.41
N ILE A 649 47.26 -19.60 -23.67
CA ILE A 649 48.64 -20.05 -23.38
C ILE A 649 48.63 -21.35 -22.56
N TRP A 650 47.80 -21.43 -21.51
CA TRP A 650 47.64 -22.64 -20.69
C TRP A 650 47.21 -23.85 -21.53
N ARG A 651 46.21 -23.67 -22.40
CA ARG A 651 45.66 -24.74 -23.24
C ARG A 651 46.62 -25.19 -24.34
N THR A 652 47.28 -24.25 -24.99
CA THR A 652 48.15 -24.55 -26.14
C THR A 652 49.56 -24.99 -25.74
N ASN A 653 50.02 -24.59 -24.54
CA ASN A 653 51.37 -24.81 -24.02
C ASN A 653 52.46 -24.62 -25.10
N PRO A 654 52.60 -23.40 -25.66
CA PRO A 654 53.51 -23.16 -26.79
C PRO A 654 54.98 -23.36 -26.43
N PHE A 655 55.32 -23.31 -25.14
CA PHE A 655 56.68 -23.47 -24.62
C PHE A 655 57.01 -24.91 -24.18
N SER A 656 56.04 -25.84 -24.25
CA SER A 656 56.20 -27.22 -23.78
C SER A 656 56.73 -27.32 -22.34
N GLU A 657 56.28 -26.40 -21.48
CA GLU A 657 56.68 -26.34 -20.07
C GLU A 657 56.02 -27.46 -19.26
N SER A 658 56.64 -27.79 -18.12
CA SER A 658 56.02 -28.68 -17.14
C SER A 658 54.77 -28.02 -16.52
N ALA A 659 53.91 -28.82 -15.89
CA ALA A 659 52.66 -28.30 -15.31
C ALA A 659 52.88 -27.17 -14.28
N ASP A 660 53.92 -27.27 -13.44
CA ASP A 660 54.23 -26.27 -12.42
C ASP A 660 54.79 -24.97 -13.02
N GLU A 661 55.68 -25.09 -14.01
CA GLU A 661 56.24 -23.94 -14.74
C GLU A 661 55.16 -23.21 -15.55
N LEU A 662 54.31 -23.97 -16.26
CA LEU A 662 53.21 -23.41 -17.03
C LEU A 662 52.19 -22.72 -16.11
N ARG A 663 51.85 -23.34 -14.97
CA ARG A 663 50.98 -22.74 -13.94
C ARG A 663 51.55 -21.44 -13.41
N ASP A 664 52.86 -21.36 -13.22
CA ASP A 664 53.52 -20.11 -12.83
C ASP A 664 53.52 -19.07 -13.94
N ARG A 665 53.74 -19.46 -15.21
CA ARG A 665 53.68 -18.54 -16.34
C ARG A 665 52.31 -17.87 -16.46
N VAL A 666 51.23 -18.63 -16.35
CA VAL A 666 49.85 -18.12 -16.47
C VAL A 666 49.28 -17.59 -15.16
N LYS A 667 50.08 -17.59 -14.09
CA LYS A 667 49.73 -17.07 -12.75
C LYS A 667 48.40 -17.62 -12.22
N GLY A 668 48.19 -18.93 -12.39
CA GLY A 668 47.03 -19.66 -11.85
C GLY A 668 45.72 -19.52 -12.64
N VAL A 669 45.75 -19.05 -13.90
CA VAL A 669 44.61 -19.14 -14.82
C VAL A 669 44.62 -20.53 -15.47
N SER A 670 43.62 -21.36 -15.17
CA SER A 670 43.58 -22.77 -15.63
C SER A 670 42.27 -23.18 -16.29
N ALA A 671 41.25 -22.31 -16.24
CA ALA A 671 39.97 -22.48 -16.93
C ALA A 671 39.68 -21.23 -17.78
N LYS A 672 38.79 -21.38 -18.76
CA LYS A 672 38.45 -20.29 -19.67
C LYS A 672 37.48 -19.32 -18.98
N PRO A 673 37.80 -18.02 -18.86
CA PRO A 673 36.83 -17.02 -18.45
C PRO A 673 35.62 -17.00 -19.39
N PHE A 674 34.41 -16.85 -18.86
CA PHE A 674 33.21 -16.74 -19.69
C PHE A 674 32.38 -15.49 -19.43
N MET A 675 32.48 -14.89 -18.24
CA MET A 675 31.78 -13.65 -17.87
C MET A 675 32.79 -12.62 -17.40
N GLU A 676 32.80 -11.47 -18.06
CA GLU A 676 33.66 -10.34 -17.71
C GLU A 676 33.24 -9.71 -16.38
N THR A 677 34.17 -9.69 -15.44
CA THR A 677 34.03 -9.03 -14.13
C THR A 677 34.96 -7.83 -14.04
N GLN A 678 34.52 -6.79 -13.33
CA GLN A 678 35.36 -5.62 -13.14
C GLN A 678 36.38 -5.89 -12.01
N PRO A 679 37.66 -5.53 -12.19
CA PRO A 679 38.70 -5.80 -11.19
C PRO A 679 38.52 -4.88 -9.97
N THR A 680 37.62 -5.25 -9.05
CA THR A 680 37.27 -4.49 -7.85
C THR A 680 37.23 -5.40 -6.60
N LEU A 681 36.81 -4.84 -5.47
CA LEU A 681 36.66 -5.53 -4.19
C LEU A 681 35.21 -5.44 -3.71
N ASP A 682 34.65 -6.57 -3.28
CA ASP A 682 33.35 -6.56 -2.60
C ASP A 682 33.49 -6.10 -1.13
N ALA A 683 32.86 -4.98 -0.81
CA ALA A 683 32.94 -4.36 0.51
C ALA A 683 32.31 -5.21 1.62
N LEU A 684 31.25 -5.97 1.32
CA LEU A 684 30.54 -6.77 2.32
C LEU A 684 31.36 -7.99 2.74
N HIS A 685 31.83 -8.79 1.79
CA HIS A 685 32.68 -9.93 2.11
C HIS A 685 34.06 -9.52 2.62
N CYS A 686 34.58 -8.36 2.22
CA CYS A 686 35.77 -7.77 2.83
C CYS A 686 35.58 -7.53 4.34
N ASP A 687 34.46 -6.92 4.73
CA ASP A 687 34.13 -6.72 6.15
C ASP A 687 34.03 -8.02 6.92
N ILE A 688 33.34 -9.02 6.36
CA ILE A 688 33.15 -10.33 7.00
C ILE A 688 34.48 -11.07 7.12
N GLY A 689 35.29 -11.05 6.07
CA GLY A 689 36.61 -11.68 6.00
C GLY A 689 37.59 -11.07 7.00
N ASN A 690 37.69 -9.74 7.03
CA ASN A 690 38.54 -9.03 7.97
C ASN A 690 38.07 -9.23 9.42
N ALA A 691 36.76 -9.18 9.69
CA ALA A 691 36.23 -9.47 11.03
C ALA A 691 36.52 -10.91 11.48
N ALA A 692 36.46 -11.87 10.57
CA ALA A 692 36.79 -13.26 10.87
C ALA A 692 38.26 -13.44 11.20
N GLU A 693 39.13 -12.66 10.56
CA GLU A 693 40.55 -12.66 10.85
C GLU A 693 40.86 -12.00 12.20
N PHE A 694 40.27 -10.83 12.50
CA PHE A 694 40.40 -10.20 13.83
C PHE A 694 39.86 -11.08 14.95
N TYR A 695 38.74 -11.78 14.73
CA TYR A 695 38.21 -12.73 15.70
C TYR A 695 39.20 -13.88 16.00
N LYS A 696 39.97 -14.34 15.01
CA LYS A 696 41.06 -15.31 15.23
C LYS A 696 42.24 -14.70 15.96
N ILE A 697 42.63 -13.46 15.64
CA ILE A 697 43.66 -12.73 16.39
C ILE A 697 43.24 -12.64 17.87
N PHE A 698 42.01 -12.24 18.17
CA PHE A 698 41.53 -12.18 19.55
C PHE A 698 41.62 -13.52 20.28
N GLN A 699 41.30 -14.63 19.61
CA GLN A 699 41.48 -15.97 20.19
C GLN A 699 42.95 -16.30 20.48
N ASP A 700 43.84 -15.97 19.55
CA ASP A 700 45.27 -16.25 19.67
C ASP A 700 45.94 -15.39 20.75
N GLU A 701 45.51 -14.14 20.91
CA GLU A 701 46.02 -13.22 21.94
C GLU A 701 45.55 -13.60 23.36
N ILE A 702 44.31 -14.08 23.51
CA ILE A 702 43.83 -14.66 24.79
C ILE A 702 44.66 -15.89 25.19
N GLY A 703 45.09 -16.67 24.20
CA GLY A 703 45.87 -17.88 24.39
C GLY A 703 47.39 -17.71 24.44
N GLU A 704 47.89 -16.48 24.27
CA GLU A 704 49.31 -16.15 24.19
C GLU A 704 50.10 -17.08 23.23
N VAL A 705 49.55 -17.32 22.04
CA VAL A 705 50.12 -18.24 21.02
C VAL A 705 51.54 -17.85 20.61
N TYR A 706 51.90 -16.58 20.75
CA TYR A 706 53.27 -16.09 20.52
C TYR A 706 54.30 -16.67 21.51
N GLN A 707 53.89 -17.08 22.71
CA GLN A 707 54.73 -17.80 23.68
C GLN A 707 54.66 -19.32 23.47
N LYS A 708 53.45 -19.84 23.21
CA LYS A 708 53.22 -21.28 22.99
C LYS A 708 52.81 -21.56 21.54
N VAL A 709 53.81 -21.89 20.72
CA VAL A 709 53.68 -22.04 19.25
C VAL A 709 52.68 -23.13 18.82
N ASN A 710 52.53 -24.21 19.59
CA ASN A 710 51.67 -25.36 19.26
C ASN A 710 50.62 -25.64 20.34
N PRO A 711 49.52 -24.86 20.41
CA PRO A 711 48.44 -25.12 21.34
C PRO A 711 47.57 -26.31 20.90
N SER A 712 47.04 -27.05 21.87
CA SER A 712 46.16 -28.18 21.61
C SER A 712 44.78 -27.72 21.08
N ARG A 713 44.03 -28.65 20.49
CA ARG A 713 42.66 -28.37 20.02
C ARG A 713 41.72 -27.99 21.18
N GLU A 714 41.96 -28.53 22.36
CA GLU A 714 41.17 -28.25 23.56
C GLU A 714 41.45 -26.85 24.10
N GLU A 715 42.73 -26.43 24.11
CA GLU A 715 43.13 -25.08 24.49
C GLU A 715 42.48 -24.03 23.57
N ARG A 716 42.55 -24.22 22.25
CA ARG A 716 41.88 -23.33 21.29
C ARG A 716 40.36 -23.28 21.47
N ARG A 717 39.72 -24.40 21.83
CA ARG A 717 38.27 -24.43 22.16
C ARG A 717 37.98 -23.65 23.44
N SER A 718 38.84 -23.78 24.45
CA SER A 718 38.73 -23.05 25.71
C SER A 718 38.82 -21.53 25.50
N TRP A 719 39.80 -21.06 24.73
CA TRP A 719 39.97 -19.63 24.43
C TRP A 719 38.80 -19.05 23.64
N ARG A 720 38.29 -19.80 22.65
CA ARG A 720 37.07 -19.43 21.92
C ARG A 720 35.88 -19.31 22.87
N ALA A 721 35.67 -20.29 23.75
CA ALA A 721 34.57 -20.27 24.70
C ALA A 721 34.68 -19.08 25.69
N ALA A 722 35.89 -18.73 26.11
CA ALA A 722 36.15 -17.56 26.96
C ALA A 722 35.82 -16.25 26.23
N LEU A 723 36.31 -16.08 25.00
CA LEU A 723 36.00 -14.92 24.15
C LEU A 723 34.48 -14.78 23.93
N ASP A 724 33.82 -15.85 23.52
CA ASP A 724 32.38 -15.89 23.26
C ASP A 724 31.56 -15.55 24.52
N LYS A 725 32.00 -16.03 25.69
CA LYS A 725 31.36 -15.73 26.97
C LYS A 725 31.49 -14.23 27.29
N GLN A 726 32.65 -13.63 27.06
CA GLN A 726 32.91 -12.23 27.36
C GLN A 726 32.15 -11.29 26.41
N LEU A 727 32.20 -11.56 25.10
CA LEU A 727 31.43 -10.83 24.08
C LEU A 727 29.92 -10.92 24.34
N ARG A 728 29.42 -12.07 24.81
CA ARG A 728 28.01 -12.22 25.21
C ARG A 728 27.70 -11.39 26.46
N LYS A 729 28.57 -11.40 27.46
CA LYS A 729 28.34 -10.73 28.75
C LYS A 729 28.27 -9.21 28.58
N LYS A 730 29.27 -8.62 27.93
CA LYS A 730 29.47 -7.17 27.80
C LYS A 730 28.73 -6.60 26.59
N LEU A 731 28.95 -7.15 25.40
CA LEU A 731 28.41 -6.62 24.15
C LEU A 731 27.09 -7.28 23.73
N LYS A 732 26.56 -8.27 24.45
CA LYS A 732 25.35 -9.01 24.04
C LYS A 732 25.49 -9.63 22.64
N LEU A 733 26.69 -10.05 22.27
CA LEU A 733 26.92 -10.79 21.03
C LEU A 733 26.77 -12.28 21.29
N LYS A 734 25.83 -12.92 20.57
CA LYS A 734 25.68 -14.38 20.62
C LYS A 734 26.68 -15.01 19.64
N PRO A 735 27.38 -16.09 20.02
CA PRO A 735 28.26 -16.83 19.12
C PRO A 735 27.49 -17.31 17.88
N VAL A 736 28.16 -17.26 16.74
CA VAL A 736 27.62 -17.67 15.44
C VAL A 736 28.55 -18.69 14.80
N MET A 737 27.99 -19.63 14.03
CA MET A 737 28.78 -20.64 13.31
C MET A 737 29.52 -20.02 12.12
N ARG A 738 28.83 -19.17 11.35
CA ARG A 738 29.39 -18.37 10.26
C ARG A 738 29.21 -16.90 10.61
N MET A 739 30.28 -16.13 10.49
CA MET A 739 30.25 -14.68 10.68
C MET A 739 29.33 -14.04 9.65
N ASN A 740 28.44 -13.16 10.08
CA ASN A 740 27.62 -12.33 9.19
C ASN A 740 27.98 -10.85 9.33
N GLY A 741 27.56 -10.03 8.37
CA GLY A 741 27.88 -8.60 8.35
C GLY A 741 27.43 -7.83 9.60
N ASN A 742 26.31 -8.21 10.22
CA ASN A 742 25.86 -7.58 11.48
C ASN A 742 26.79 -7.88 12.65
N TYR A 743 27.26 -9.12 12.77
CA TYR A 743 28.23 -9.49 13.79
C TYR A 743 29.56 -8.78 13.54
N ALA A 744 30.03 -8.76 12.28
CA ALA A 744 31.25 -8.05 11.88
C ALA A 744 31.20 -6.57 12.28
N ARG A 745 30.11 -5.85 11.95
CA ARG A 745 29.92 -4.43 12.33
C ARG A 745 29.97 -4.20 13.84
N ARG A 746 29.48 -5.14 14.65
CA ARG A 746 29.49 -5.02 16.12
C ARG A 746 30.80 -5.45 16.76
N LEU A 747 31.55 -6.32 16.10
CA LEU A 747 32.87 -6.78 16.56
C LEU A 747 33.98 -5.78 16.22
N MET A 748 33.88 -5.12 15.06
CA MET A 748 34.89 -4.17 14.60
C MET A 748 34.63 -2.78 15.17
N THR A 749 34.77 -2.63 16.48
CA THR A 749 34.65 -1.36 17.21
C THR A 749 35.71 -1.24 18.30
N GLN A 750 36.02 -0.01 18.73
CA GLN A 750 36.98 0.19 19.83
C GLN A 750 36.47 -0.43 21.14
N GLU A 751 35.17 -0.26 21.44
CA GLU A 751 34.52 -0.86 22.61
C GLU A 751 34.70 -2.39 22.63
N ALA A 752 34.57 -3.04 21.47
CA ALA A 752 34.72 -4.48 21.39
C ALA A 752 36.15 -4.94 21.71
N VAL A 753 37.16 -4.18 21.26
CA VAL A 753 38.56 -4.49 21.57
C VAL A 753 38.87 -4.25 23.04
N GLU A 754 38.33 -3.21 23.69
CA GLU A 754 38.50 -3.03 25.13
C GLU A 754 37.95 -4.22 25.93
N VAL A 755 36.80 -4.77 25.51
CA VAL A 755 36.23 -5.98 26.12
C VAL A 755 37.13 -7.21 25.94
N VAL A 756 37.79 -7.34 24.79
CA VAL A 756 38.75 -8.42 24.53
C VAL A 756 40.03 -8.23 25.35
N CYS A 757 40.53 -7.00 25.46
CA CYS A 757 41.72 -6.68 26.25
C CYS A 757 41.58 -7.05 27.73
N GLU A 758 40.36 -7.07 28.30
CA GLU A 758 40.11 -7.60 29.66
C GLU A 758 40.57 -9.06 29.84
N LEU A 759 40.67 -9.85 28.76
CA LEU A 759 41.08 -11.25 28.77
C LEU A 759 42.55 -11.47 28.40
N VAL A 760 43.21 -10.50 27.76
CA VAL A 760 44.60 -10.61 27.30
C VAL A 760 45.53 -10.28 28.47
N PRO A 761 46.50 -11.12 28.87
CA PRO A 761 47.31 -10.85 30.07
C PRO A 761 48.29 -9.68 29.92
N SER A 762 48.99 -9.59 28.79
CA SER A 762 50.07 -8.61 28.57
C SER A 762 49.55 -7.23 28.16
N GLU A 763 49.98 -6.17 28.87
CA GLU A 763 49.63 -4.78 28.54
C GLU A 763 50.19 -4.32 27.19
N GLU A 764 51.39 -4.75 26.83
CA GLU A 764 51.98 -4.43 25.52
C GLU A 764 51.13 -4.99 24.36
N ARG A 765 50.58 -6.21 24.54
CA ARG A 765 49.68 -6.84 23.57
C ARG A 765 48.33 -6.16 23.51
N ARG A 766 47.80 -5.72 24.66
CA ARG A 766 46.55 -4.92 24.71
C ARG A 766 46.71 -3.64 23.90
N GLU A 767 47.81 -2.92 24.07
CA GLU A 767 48.05 -1.68 23.34
C GLU A 767 48.22 -1.92 21.83
N ALA A 768 48.93 -2.98 21.45
CA ALA A 768 49.04 -3.37 20.04
C ALA A 768 47.67 -3.71 19.41
N LEU A 769 46.78 -4.39 20.14
CA LEU A 769 45.43 -4.69 19.67
C LEU A 769 44.56 -3.43 19.52
N ARG A 770 44.65 -2.51 20.49
CA ARG A 770 43.95 -1.21 20.41
C ARG A 770 44.42 -0.42 19.21
N GLU A 771 45.73 -0.35 19.00
CA GLU A 771 46.32 0.36 17.88
C GLU A 771 45.92 -0.26 16.53
N LEU A 772 45.98 -1.59 16.42
CA LEU A 772 45.55 -2.31 15.22
C LEU A 772 44.09 -2.00 14.86
N MET A 773 43.19 -2.03 15.86
CA MET A 773 41.78 -1.70 15.65
C MET A 773 41.58 -0.21 15.33
N ARG A 774 42.31 0.69 16.00
CA ARG A 774 42.24 2.13 15.74
C ARG A 774 42.59 2.45 14.28
N ILE A 775 43.67 1.87 13.76
CA ILE A 775 44.06 2.04 12.35
C ILE A 775 43.00 1.42 11.42
N TYR A 776 42.52 0.21 11.71
CA TYR A 776 41.47 -0.42 10.91
C TYR A 776 40.20 0.45 10.81
N LEU A 777 39.77 1.05 11.93
CA LEU A 777 38.61 1.94 11.98
C LEU A 777 38.82 3.26 11.22
N GLN A 778 40.07 3.72 11.06
CA GLN A 778 40.38 4.88 10.22
C GLN A 778 40.36 4.53 8.73
N MET A 779 40.79 3.32 8.37
CA MET A 779 40.81 2.89 6.96
C MET A 779 39.42 2.46 6.48
N LYS A 780 38.64 1.78 7.33
CA LYS A 780 37.35 1.17 6.98
C LYS A 780 36.33 2.07 6.27
N PRO A 781 36.12 3.34 6.66
CA PRO A 781 35.18 4.21 5.99
C PRO A 781 35.47 4.39 4.49
N VAL A 782 36.74 4.30 4.09
CA VAL A 782 37.19 4.59 2.73
C VAL A 782 36.62 3.61 1.70
N TRP A 783 36.60 2.30 2.01
CA TRP A 783 36.00 1.30 1.12
C TRP A 783 34.50 1.04 1.39
N ARG A 784 33.93 1.61 2.46
CA ARG A 784 32.50 1.41 2.83
C ARG A 784 31.59 2.58 2.49
N ALA A 785 32.10 3.80 2.49
CA ALA A 785 31.36 4.99 2.11
C ALA A 785 30.84 4.88 0.67
N THR A 786 29.70 5.50 0.40
CA THR A 786 29.15 5.56 -0.95
C THR A 786 29.93 6.53 -1.83
N CYS A 787 30.47 7.61 -1.26
CA CYS A 787 31.36 8.55 -1.92
C CYS A 787 32.47 9.00 -0.94
N PRO A 788 33.58 8.24 -0.82
CA PRO A 788 34.63 8.53 0.16
C PRO A 788 35.28 9.91 -0.01
N ALA A 789 35.38 10.41 -1.25
CA ALA A 789 35.91 11.75 -1.54
C ALA A 789 35.10 12.89 -0.90
N LYS A 790 33.79 12.68 -0.66
CA LYS A 790 32.91 13.67 -0.01
C LYS A 790 32.67 13.36 1.46
N GLU A 791 32.51 12.08 1.81
CA GLU A 791 32.11 11.64 3.15
C GLU A 791 33.30 11.54 4.13
N CYS A 792 34.48 11.14 3.65
CA CYS A 792 35.67 10.88 4.49
C CYS A 792 37.00 11.21 3.78
N PRO A 793 37.20 12.46 3.29
CA PRO A 793 38.37 12.85 2.49
C PRO A 793 39.69 12.73 3.26
N ASP A 794 39.70 13.02 4.56
CA ASP A 794 40.90 12.94 5.39
C ASP A 794 41.41 11.50 5.51
N GLN A 795 40.48 10.55 5.72
CA GLN A 795 40.80 9.13 5.80
C GLN A 795 41.27 8.59 4.45
N LEU A 796 40.67 9.04 3.34
CA LEU A 796 41.08 8.68 1.98
C LEU A 796 42.52 9.14 1.70
N CYS A 797 42.83 10.41 1.99
CA CYS A 797 44.17 10.97 1.80
C CYS A 797 45.24 10.26 2.64
N ARG A 798 44.90 9.84 3.88
CA ARG A 798 45.82 9.14 4.79
C ARG A 798 45.84 7.62 4.61
N TYR A 799 45.08 7.07 3.66
CA TYR A 799 44.88 5.62 3.55
C TYR A 799 46.21 4.88 3.37
N SER A 800 47.07 5.33 2.44
CA SER A 800 48.35 4.68 2.15
C SER A 800 49.27 4.65 3.38
N PHE A 801 49.38 5.77 4.10
CA PHE A 801 50.14 5.82 5.37
C PHE A 801 49.57 4.87 6.42
N ASN A 802 48.25 4.85 6.60
CA ASN A 802 47.59 3.97 7.56
C ASN A 802 47.75 2.49 7.18
N SER A 803 47.68 2.15 5.89
CA SER A 803 47.88 0.78 5.39
C SER A 803 49.31 0.29 5.63
N GLN A 804 50.32 1.14 5.40
CA GLN A 804 51.71 0.83 5.73
C GLN A 804 51.88 0.59 7.23
N ARG A 805 51.35 1.50 8.07
CA ARG A 805 51.44 1.38 9.52
C ARG A 805 50.76 0.11 10.04
N PHE A 806 49.63 -0.26 9.43
CA PHE A 806 48.93 -1.50 9.72
C PHE A 806 49.79 -2.72 9.37
N ALA A 807 50.38 -2.74 8.17
CA ALA A 807 51.26 -3.81 7.70
C ALA A 807 52.53 -3.96 8.56
N ASP A 808 53.13 -2.85 8.99
CA ASP A 808 54.28 -2.84 9.90
C ASP A 808 53.93 -3.49 11.25
N LEU A 809 52.74 -3.20 11.79
CA LEU A 809 52.27 -3.78 13.05
C LEU A 809 52.00 -5.28 12.92
N LEU A 810 51.44 -5.73 11.78
CA LEU A 810 51.27 -7.15 11.50
C LEU A 810 52.62 -7.88 11.40
N SER A 811 53.58 -7.28 10.69
CA SER A 811 54.89 -7.89 10.39
C SER A 811 55.84 -7.90 11.59
N SER A 812 55.63 -7.00 12.54
CA SER A 812 56.39 -6.92 13.80
C SER A 812 55.68 -7.70 14.93
N THR A 813 54.61 -7.14 15.48
CA THR A 813 53.94 -7.63 16.68
C THR A 813 53.14 -8.90 16.43
N PHE A 814 52.56 -9.09 15.24
CA PHE A 814 51.78 -10.28 14.90
C PHE A 814 52.51 -11.24 13.95
N LYS A 815 53.85 -11.16 13.89
CA LYS A 815 54.70 -11.97 12.99
C LYS A 815 54.48 -13.48 13.14
N TYR A 816 54.22 -13.96 14.37
CA TYR A 816 53.94 -15.37 14.64
C TYR A 816 52.78 -15.93 13.80
N ARG A 817 51.84 -15.06 13.40
CA ARG A 817 50.68 -15.41 12.57
C ARG A 817 50.87 -15.05 11.10
N TYR A 818 51.52 -13.94 10.77
CA TYR A 818 51.63 -13.43 9.39
C TYR A 818 52.99 -13.69 8.72
N ASN A 819 53.78 -14.64 9.23
CA ASN A 819 55.01 -15.05 8.55
C ASN A 819 54.71 -16.02 7.39
N GLY A 820 54.84 -15.55 6.15
CA GLY A 820 54.64 -16.35 4.93
C GLY A 820 53.18 -16.66 4.60
N LYS A 821 52.22 -15.98 5.25
CA LYS A 821 50.79 -16.10 4.96
C LYS A 821 50.03 -14.82 5.28
N ILE A 822 49.12 -14.46 4.40
CA ILE A 822 48.14 -13.38 4.55
C ILE A 822 46.80 -13.85 3.99
N THR A 823 45.69 -13.30 4.48
CA THR A 823 44.36 -13.60 3.93
C THR A 823 44.08 -12.74 2.70
N ASN A 824 43.25 -13.24 1.79
CA ASN A 824 42.97 -12.59 0.50
C ASN A 824 42.38 -11.19 0.68
N TYR A 825 41.38 -11.04 1.56
CA TYR A 825 40.78 -9.74 1.83
C TYR A 825 41.73 -8.77 2.53
N LEU A 826 42.61 -9.25 3.42
CA LEU A 826 43.58 -8.36 4.07
C LEU A 826 44.60 -7.83 3.07
N HIS A 827 45.09 -8.68 2.17
CA HIS A 827 45.93 -8.27 1.06
C HIS A 827 45.21 -7.24 0.16
N LYS A 828 43.98 -7.53 -0.31
CA LYS A 828 43.23 -6.59 -1.16
C LYS A 828 42.96 -5.25 -0.46
N THR A 829 42.64 -5.27 0.84
CA THR A 829 42.41 -4.06 1.63
C THR A 829 43.66 -3.21 1.72
N LEU A 830 44.82 -3.82 2.00
CA LEU A 830 46.07 -3.10 2.20
C LEU A 830 46.70 -2.62 0.89
N ALA A 831 46.51 -3.34 -0.21
CA ALA A 831 47.24 -3.09 -1.45
C ALA A 831 46.46 -2.26 -2.49
N HIS A 832 45.16 -2.52 -2.68
CA HIS A 832 44.47 -2.08 -3.90
C HIS A 832 43.36 -1.05 -3.68
N VAL A 833 42.95 -0.79 -2.44
CA VAL A 833 41.83 0.13 -2.16
C VAL A 833 42.05 1.55 -2.71
N PRO A 834 43.24 2.19 -2.57
CA PRO A 834 43.47 3.51 -3.15
C PRO A 834 43.30 3.54 -4.67
N GLU A 835 43.90 2.58 -5.38
CA GLU A 835 43.86 2.46 -6.84
C GLU A 835 42.42 2.24 -7.35
N ILE A 836 41.65 1.38 -6.68
CA ILE A 836 40.24 1.15 -7.05
C ILE A 836 39.41 2.41 -6.84
N ILE A 837 39.62 3.16 -5.75
CA ILE A 837 38.84 4.38 -5.48
C ILE A 837 39.20 5.50 -6.46
N GLU A 838 40.47 5.63 -6.84
CA GLU A 838 40.88 6.59 -7.86
C GLU A 838 40.23 6.29 -9.21
N ARG A 839 40.09 5.01 -9.58
CA ARG A 839 39.48 4.59 -10.85
C ARG A 839 37.94 4.63 -10.84
N GLU A 840 37.31 4.16 -9.77
CA GLU A 840 35.86 3.95 -9.71
C GLU A 840 35.10 5.06 -8.94
N GLY A 841 35.82 5.89 -8.19
CA GLY A 841 35.28 6.89 -7.26
C GLY A 841 34.73 6.30 -5.95
N SER A 842 34.32 5.04 -5.92
CA SER A 842 33.75 4.36 -4.75
C SER A 842 33.89 2.85 -4.84
N ILE A 843 33.96 2.19 -3.68
CA ILE A 843 33.84 0.73 -3.56
C ILE A 843 32.50 0.37 -2.90
N GLY A 844 32.12 1.10 -1.85
CA GLY A 844 30.93 0.79 -1.04
C GLY A 844 29.62 0.88 -1.81
N ALA A 845 29.50 1.77 -2.80
CA ALA A 845 28.32 1.87 -3.66
C ALA A 845 28.16 0.65 -4.60
N TRP A 846 29.28 -0.01 -4.93
CA TRP A 846 29.36 -1.11 -5.87
C TRP A 846 29.35 -2.49 -5.20
N ALA A 847 29.12 -2.54 -3.89
CA ALA A 847 29.11 -3.76 -3.09
C ALA A 847 27.96 -4.71 -3.45
N SER A 848 28.14 -5.99 -3.10
CA SER A 848 27.16 -7.06 -3.22
C SER A 848 25.99 -6.96 -2.22
N GLU A 849 26.05 -6.03 -1.25
CA GLU A 849 25.10 -5.92 -0.12
C GLU A 849 23.64 -5.75 -0.56
N GLY A 850 23.40 -5.05 -1.67
CA GLY A 850 22.05 -4.94 -2.27
C GLY A 850 21.52 -6.28 -2.78
N ASN A 851 22.41 -7.08 -3.40
CA ASN A 851 22.08 -8.42 -3.87
C ASN A 851 21.85 -9.35 -2.67
N GLU A 852 22.76 -9.43 -1.70
CA GLU A 852 22.55 -10.26 -0.51
C GLU A 852 21.26 -9.92 0.25
N SER A 853 20.92 -8.63 0.35
CA SER A 853 19.66 -8.20 0.98
C SER A 853 18.44 -8.70 0.23
N ALA A 854 18.48 -8.73 -1.10
CA ALA A 854 17.42 -9.29 -1.94
C ALA A 854 17.27 -10.82 -1.81
N ASN A 855 18.27 -11.56 -1.33
CA ASN A 855 18.11 -12.99 -1.00
C ASN A 855 17.10 -13.21 0.14
N LYS A 856 17.03 -12.27 1.10
CA LYS A 856 15.99 -12.28 2.15
C LYS A 856 14.60 -12.12 1.54
N LEU A 857 14.47 -11.27 0.52
CA LEU A 857 13.24 -11.05 -0.21
C LEU A 857 12.83 -12.31 -0.97
N PHE A 858 13.76 -12.94 -1.71
CA PHE A 858 13.52 -14.22 -2.40
C PHE A 858 12.89 -15.25 -1.46
N ARG A 859 13.51 -15.51 -0.29
CA ARG A 859 13.00 -16.50 0.69
C ARG A 859 11.59 -16.17 1.18
N ARG A 860 11.26 -14.88 1.33
CA ARG A 860 9.93 -14.43 1.76
C ARG A 860 8.89 -14.61 0.65
N LEU A 861 9.19 -14.13 -0.55
CA LEU A 861 8.27 -14.17 -1.70
C LEU A 861 7.98 -15.61 -2.12
N TRP A 862 9.00 -16.46 -2.12
CA TRP A 862 8.89 -17.87 -2.43
C TRP A 862 7.92 -18.62 -1.48
N LYS A 863 7.86 -18.20 -0.21
CA LYS A 863 6.92 -18.78 0.78
C LYS A 863 5.54 -18.14 0.75
N MET A 864 5.45 -16.81 0.58
CA MET A 864 4.22 -16.05 0.84
C MET A 864 3.44 -15.63 -0.40
N ASN A 865 4.15 -15.41 -1.52
CA ASN A 865 3.62 -14.71 -2.70
C ASN A 865 3.70 -15.54 -3.99
N ALA A 866 4.28 -16.74 -3.93
CA ALA A 866 4.40 -17.66 -5.06
C ALA A 866 3.46 -18.87 -4.95
N ARG A 867 3.02 -19.40 -6.10
CA ARG A 867 2.36 -20.71 -6.19
C ARG A 867 3.29 -21.79 -5.66
N GLN A 868 2.76 -22.67 -4.82
CA GLN A 868 3.53 -23.74 -4.18
C GLN A 868 3.64 -24.96 -5.10
N SER A 869 4.31 -24.77 -6.24
CA SER A 869 4.52 -25.78 -7.29
C SER A 869 5.85 -25.51 -8.00
N LYS A 870 6.63 -26.58 -8.25
CA LYS A 870 7.92 -26.51 -8.97
C LYS A 870 7.83 -25.76 -10.31
N ALA A 871 6.72 -25.92 -11.04
CA ALA A 871 6.59 -25.38 -12.40
C ALA A 871 6.46 -23.84 -12.46
N PHE A 872 5.87 -23.22 -11.43
CA PHE A 872 5.46 -21.81 -11.47
C PHE A 872 6.10 -20.93 -10.38
N GLU A 873 6.78 -21.54 -9.41
CA GLU A 873 7.30 -20.81 -8.25
C GLU A 873 8.30 -19.72 -8.64
N LEU A 874 9.26 -20.02 -9.51
CA LEU A 874 10.27 -19.04 -9.93
C LEU A 874 9.68 -17.93 -10.79
N GLU A 875 8.65 -18.21 -11.58
CA GLU A 875 7.94 -17.22 -12.39
C GLU A 875 7.22 -16.20 -11.49
N ASP A 876 6.49 -16.68 -10.49
CA ASP A 876 5.80 -15.80 -9.55
C ASP A 876 6.77 -15.00 -8.68
N VAL A 877 7.88 -15.61 -8.23
CA VAL A 877 8.91 -14.92 -7.45
C VAL A 877 9.57 -13.86 -8.30
N LEU A 878 10.00 -14.17 -9.53
CA LEU A 878 10.62 -13.22 -10.45
C LEU A 878 9.70 -12.05 -10.72
N LYS A 879 8.42 -12.32 -11.04
CA LYS A 879 7.41 -11.28 -11.30
C LYS A 879 7.18 -10.38 -10.09
N HIS A 880 6.96 -10.97 -8.92
CA HIS A 880 6.62 -10.18 -7.73
C HIS A 880 7.82 -9.39 -7.20
N HIS A 881 9.03 -9.95 -7.33
CA HIS A 881 10.26 -9.26 -6.97
C HIS A 881 10.53 -8.10 -7.92
N TRP A 882 10.31 -8.26 -9.23
CA TRP A 882 10.35 -7.14 -10.18
C TRP A 882 9.42 -5.99 -9.79
N LEU A 883 8.15 -6.30 -9.48
CA LEU A 883 7.18 -5.29 -9.02
C LEU A 883 7.62 -4.62 -7.72
N TYR A 884 8.22 -5.34 -6.78
CA TYR A 884 8.72 -4.76 -5.52
C TYR A 884 9.84 -3.74 -5.76
N THR A 885 10.63 -3.95 -6.80
CA THR A 885 11.75 -3.07 -7.18
C THR A 885 11.35 -1.92 -8.11
N SER A 886 10.05 -1.69 -8.34
CA SER A 886 9.56 -0.57 -9.15
C SER A 886 9.62 0.74 -8.37
N LYS A 887 10.32 1.74 -8.92
CA LYS A 887 10.39 3.10 -8.36
C LYS A 887 9.04 3.80 -8.45
N CYS A 888 8.29 3.62 -9.54
CA CYS A 888 6.93 4.12 -9.69
C CYS A 888 6.04 3.67 -8.49
N LEU A 889 6.06 2.38 -8.13
CA LEU A 889 5.29 1.89 -6.99
C LEU A 889 5.81 2.39 -5.63
N GLN A 890 7.12 2.62 -5.51
CA GLN A 890 7.73 3.15 -4.28
C GLN A 890 7.34 4.61 -4.04
N LYS A 891 7.28 5.45 -5.08
CA LYS A 891 6.84 6.86 -4.99
C LYS A 891 5.44 7.00 -4.41
N PHE A 892 4.49 6.15 -4.81
CA PHE A 892 3.14 6.14 -4.22
C PHE A 892 3.14 5.91 -2.71
N MET A 893 4.13 5.19 -2.16
CA MET A 893 4.26 4.96 -0.72
C MET A 893 4.88 6.14 0.04
N GLU A 894 5.52 7.07 -0.65
CA GLU A 894 6.17 8.26 -0.09
C GLU A 894 5.28 9.52 -0.14
N ALA A 895 4.03 9.37 -0.59
CA ALA A 895 3.06 10.45 -0.80
C ALA A 895 2.84 11.42 0.39
N HIS A 896 3.25 11.05 1.60
CA HIS A 896 3.19 11.92 2.78
C HIS A 896 4.29 12.99 2.84
N LYS A 897 5.37 12.88 2.06
CA LYS A 897 6.51 13.81 2.10
C LYS A 897 6.33 15.05 1.22
N ASP A 898 5.70 14.89 0.04
CA ASP A 898 5.40 15.98 -0.89
C ASP A 898 3.93 15.91 -1.34
N SER A 899 3.05 16.58 -0.59
CA SER A 899 1.61 16.56 -0.85
C SER A 899 1.22 17.11 -2.23
N ALA A 900 2.08 17.89 -2.88
CA ALA A 900 1.86 18.45 -4.21
C ALA A 900 2.22 17.48 -5.36
N LYS A 901 3.36 16.76 -5.28
CA LYS A 901 3.78 15.78 -6.31
C LYS A 901 2.96 14.49 -6.26
N ALA A 902 2.55 14.05 -5.07
CA ALA A 902 1.68 12.87 -4.90
C ALA A 902 0.29 13.03 -5.56
N LEU A 903 -0.15 14.27 -5.80
CA LEU A 903 -1.41 14.60 -6.47
C LEU A 903 -1.28 14.62 -8.01
N GLN A 904 -0.06 14.65 -8.56
CA GLN A 904 0.23 14.72 -9.99
C GLN A 904 0.76 13.42 -10.60
N ALA A 905 1.09 12.41 -9.78
CA ALA A 905 1.50 11.09 -10.26
C ALA A 905 0.30 10.31 -10.84
N THR A 906 -0.22 10.76 -11.98
CA THR A 906 -1.07 10.00 -12.88
C THR A 906 -0.19 9.40 -13.96
N ILE A 907 -0.24 8.08 -14.10
CA ILE A 907 0.11 7.43 -15.36
C ILE A 907 -0.91 7.97 -16.38
N ASP A 908 -0.47 8.79 -17.32
CA ASP A 908 -1.34 9.23 -18.41
C ASP A 908 -1.79 8.00 -19.19
N PRO A 909 -3.09 7.69 -19.26
CA PRO A 909 -3.57 6.76 -20.25
C PRO A 909 -3.42 7.48 -21.59
N ILE A 910 -2.51 7.01 -22.44
CA ILE A 910 -2.56 7.32 -23.87
C ILE A 910 -3.95 6.87 -24.33
N GLU A 911 -4.81 7.85 -24.64
CA GLU A 911 -5.99 7.62 -25.46
C GLU A 911 -5.49 7.03 -26.77
N SER A 912 -5.76 5.75 -26.98
CA SER A 912 -5.67 5.14 -28.30
C SER A 912 -6.71 5.82 -29.19
N GLN A 913 -6.30 6.89 -29.88
CA GLN A 913 -6.98 7.31 -31.10
C GLN A 913 -6.72 6.21 -32.13
N ASP A 914 -7.78 5.48 -32.45
CA ASP A 914 -7.84 4.64 -33.64
C ASP A 914 -7.58 5.56 -34.85
N TYR A 915 -6.38 5.48 -35.43
CA TYR A 915 -6.12 6.04 -36.75
C TYR A 915 -6.89 5.16 -37.76
N GLU A 916 -8.06 5.63 -38.17
CA GLU A 916 -8.71 5.14 -39.38
C GLU A 916 -7.80 5.45 -40.58
N ASP A 917 -7.47 4.36 -41.27
CA ASP A 917 -6.70 4.28 -42.50
C ASP A 917 -7.45 5.02 -43.62
N MET A 918 -7.12 6.31 -43.83
CA MET A 918 -7.55 7.08 -45.00
C MET A 918 -6.55 6.84 -46.13
N SER A 919 -6.74 5.76 -46.86
CA SER A 919 -6.11 5.55 -48.17
C SER A 919 -6.61 6.61 -49.15
N LEU A 920 -5.77 7.61 -49.45
CA LEU A 920 -5.95 8.47 -50.61
C LEU A 920 -5.41 7.73 -51.84
N GLU A 921 -6.33 7.30 -52.71
CA GLU A 921 -6.06 6.95 -54.09
C GLU A 921 -5.66 8.23 -54.85
N ASP A 922 -4.37 8.38 -55.17
CA ASP A 922 -3.93 9.26 -56.25
C ASP A 922 -3.89 8.45 -57.55
N ASN A 923 -4.91 8.68 -58.40
CA ASN A 923 -4.87 8.38 -59.82
C ASN A 923 -4.43 9.65 -60.57
N ASP A 924 -3.39 9.50 -61.38
CA ASP A 924 -3.10 10.20 -62.64
C ASP A 924 -3.39 11.71 -62.75
N PHE A 925 -2.35 12.55 -62.68
CA PHE A 925 -1.76 13.30 -63.81
C PHE A 925 -0.64 14.25 -63.36
#